data_AF-A0A9E3I2L1-F1
#
_entry.id   AF-A0A9E3I2L1-F1
#
_cell.length_a   1.000
_cell.length_b   1.000
_cell.length_c   1.000
_cell.angle_alpha   90.00
_cell.angle_beta   90.00
_cell.angle_gamma   90.00
#
_symmetry.space_group_name_H-M   'P 1'
#
loop_
_entity.id
_entity.type
_entity.pdbx_description
1 polymer ?
#
loop_
_entity_poly.entity_id
_entity_poly.type
_entity_poly.pdbx_seq_one_letter_code
_entity_poly.pdbx_strand_id
1 'polypeptide(L)'
;MNSKTNFKVRQAIFALMLAATGAVWNVTTVYGQAQPDYPYDGAVISGDIYPSSPSLTHIYTSLDFIPGATAVRHTGYFSDDYSEVAGRVQDANLGPPPYPTMPHRYYVGLPLVPPAIESLVRSTKYYWSVDETDAEGNTLAGDVWEFTIQGFKASSPNPPNEAIFVETDVLLSWAPGFEAGEHDVYLGTDLDSVELVEFDFTVPPPEFLGTTTEASLLVTGLILGVKYYWRVDEVSGRMPFPIGGGTYYRGDVWCFTTIPEGVGTIREDLWWGIAGDAVSDLLNDPRYPDNPDEIRMLTSFNSGIAFGDDYGGQIHGWLHPAKSGDYIFWLCSDDSSELFLSTDHTPANKVRIAYINGWAIWFDWYNQTGTDNPNQQSVPISLVGGQKYYIMARWKEDYAGDHCMVAWQGPDQPQAPIYGSGSAVIAGNRLSPFAQLLAHDPDPCDGQVSVESPVTLRWGPGDYADKHDVYVGTNKALVESRAPSVYKGRIDSNSYNLGPVFSGMIYYWAIDEVKDFGPVPGIWQGDVWSFTTVPAPIFVDVDATGANDGSNWADAYNSLQDGLARANSSVKPVEIRVAQGVYKPTRYVPPPLGAPPSPVARAATFQLIKGVVIKGAYAGFGEADPNAWDIDTYETILSGDLAGNDEPNFVNYEENSYHVVTGSGTDETAVLDGFTITAGYANGFGNPDDSGGGMYNTNGSPTVINCTFSKNAAGYAGGMANRDYCSPTLINCTFIGNAVTSSAAAIFNWKSSGTKLVNCTFKGNFGRHGGAVRIYDSSVTLTNCTFSGNFAREEGGALYVSFSSVKLSNCSFSSNIAGLFYGGGIYNRDGSSSLFLINCILFNNSDSGGMDESAQIHGGIPVVNYCCIQGWTGTWAGSANTGSDPMFERNPDDGGDGWGVGNRANFGALLSIGSNDDFGDLHLLVGSPCIDTGDPNYVPEPNETDLDSNPRIIGSAVDMGAYEFQNTRPVAETGADQVVECACNTTEETKVTLDGSGSYDADGDTLTYSWTGPFIESPAGGATPTVTLEDGCPGDYVITLVVNDGMEDSEPNEVKITVVDITPPEFTLAISPTVLWPPNKKMVKITPTWTLIDNCDATPEVSLVSISMNESDTRGNGNADDIQISDDGSIYVRAERNRSDDRIYTITYRAVDDYGNETEKSATVTVRRKKR
;
A
#
# COMPACT_ATOMS: atom_id res chain seq x y z
N MET A 1 -7.73 60.85 -53.96
CA MET A 1 -8.27 60.05 -52.84
C MET A 1 -8.21 58.58 -53.22
N ASN A 2 -7.51 57.83 -52.37
CA ASN A 2 -7.59 56.41 -52.04
C ASN A 2 -7.18 55.30 -53.04
N SER A 3 -6.24 54.52 -52.47
CA SER A 3 -6.07 53.06 -52.48
C SER A 3 -5.57 52.36 -53.74
N LYS A 4 -4.30 51.96 -53.63
CA LYS A 4 -3.65 50.84 -54.31
C LYS A 4 -4.49 49.56 -54.20
N THR A 5 -4.68 48.84 -55.30
CA THR A 5 -5.02 47.41 -55.31
C THR A 5 -4.55 46.79 -56.63
N ASN A 6 -3.81 45.67 -56.52
CA ASN A 6 -3.68 44.56 -57.49
C ASN A 6 -2.90 44.83 -58.81
N PHE A 7 -2.07 43.94 -59.37
CA PHE A 7 -1.72 42.54 -59.11
C PHE A 7 -0.40 42.23 -59.87
N LYS A 8 0.44 41.37 -59.29
CA LYS A 8 1.28 40.30 -59.87
C LYS A 8 1.57 40.30 -61.38
N VAL A 9 2.81 39.94 -61.78
CA VAL A 9 3.17 38.65 -62.44
C VAL A 9 4.62 38.63 -62.99
N ARG A 10 5.34 37.55 -62.64
CA ARG A 10 6.49 36.84 -63.28
C ARG A 10 7.97 37.20 -62.99
N GLN A 11 8.68 36.14 -62.55
CA GLN A 11 10.11 35.93 -62.44
C GLN A 11 10.83 35.71 -63.80
N ALA A 12 12.16 35.86 -63.75
CA ALA A 12 13.22 35.04 -64.36
C ALA A 12 13.89 35.47 -65.70
N ILE A 13 15.22 35.24 -65.69
CA ILE A 13 16.17 35.03 -66.80
C ILE A 13 16.87 36.28 -67.38
N PHE A 14 18.11 36.53 -66.95
CA PHE A 14 19.23 36.90 -67.84
C PHE A 14 20.58 36.74 -67.12
N ALA A 15 21.22 35.58 -67.23
CA ALA A 15 22.68 35.42 -67.10
C ALA A 15 23.11 34.01 -67.55
N LEU A 16 23.01 33.74 -68.86
CA LEU A 16 23.69 32.63 -69.51
C LEU A 16 24.23 33.18 -70.83
N MET A 17 25.51 33.60 -70.81
CA MET A 17 26.47 33.76 -71.91
C MET A 17 27.51 34.81 -71.53
N LEU A 18 28.64 34.40 -70.96
CA LEU A 18 29.98 34.60 -71.54
C LEU A 18 31.02 33.93 -70.62
N ALA A 19 31.18 32.62 -70.78
CA ALA A 19 32.44 31.96 -70.50
C ALA A 19 33.19 31.87 -71.83
N ALA A 20 34.18 32.74 -72.05
CA ALA A 20 35.29 32.49 -72.96
C ALA A 20 36.34 33.59 -72.81
N THR A 21 37.54 33.15 -72.40
CA THR A 21 38.86 33.81 -72.35
C THR A 21 39.30 34.29 -70.97
N GLY A 22 40.21 33.52 -70.38
CA GLY A 22 40.81 33.75 -69.06
C GLY A 22 41.51 35.10 -68.95
N ALA A 23 40.97 35.93 -68.07
CA ALA A 23 41.63 36.97 -67.29
C ALA A 23 40.67 37.30 -66.14
N VAL A 24 41.02 36.92 -64.91
CA VAL A 24 40.20 37.20 -63.72
C VAL A 24 40.32 38.68 -63.40
N TRP A 25 39.28 39.45 -63.74
CA TRP A 25 39.00 40.78 -63.20
C TRP A 25 37.72 40.64 -62.38
N ASN A 26 37.86 40.40 -61.07
CA ASN A 26 36.71 40.27 -60.17
C ASN A 26 36.22 41.66 -59.74
N VAL A 27 35.29 42.22 -60.53
CA VAL A 27 34.44 43.34 -60.13
C VAL A 27 33.23 42.75 -59.41
N THR A 28 33.18 42.85 -58.08
CA THR A 28 31.96 42.54 -57.31
C THR A 28 31.19 43.82 -57.09
N THR A 29 30.21 44.10 -57.96
CA THR A 29 29.18 45.11 -57.68
C THR A 29 28.30 44.59 -56.56
N VAL A 30 28.42 45.15 -55.35
CA VAL A 30 27.56 44.81 -54.21
C VAL A 30 26.30 45.66 -54.30
N TYR A 31 25.16 45.02 -54.58
CA TYR A 31 23.84 45.63 -54.36
C TYR A 31 23.50 45.44 -52.87
N GLY A 32 23.31 46.55 -52.14
CA GLY A 32 22.81 46.48 -50.77
C GLY A 32 21.43 45.82 -50.76
N GLN A 33 21.20 44.87 -49.85
CA GLN A 33 19.87 44.30 -49.66
C GLN A 33 18.95 45.36 -49.06
N ALA A 34 18.05 45.91 -49.88
CA ALA A 34 16.85 46.56 -49.38
C ALA A 34 15.92 45.50 -48.79
N GLN A 35 15.33 45.79 -47.64
CA GLN A 35 14.17 45.08 -47.09
C GLN A 35 13.10 44.94 -48.20
N PRO A 36 12.45 43.78 -48.35
CA PRO A 36 11.63 43.48 -49.53
C PRO A 36 10.24 44.10 -49.39
N ASP A 37 10.15 45.43 -49.47
CA ASP A 37 8.91 46.17 -49.69
C ASP A 37 9.25 47.63 -50.02
N TYR A 38 9.57 47.96 -51.28
CA TYR A 38 9.25 49.22 -51.99
C TYR A 38 10.08 49.32 -53.31
N PRO A 39 9.49 49.70 -54.46
CA PRO A 39 10.15 49.62 -55.76
C PRO A 39 10.86 50.95 -56.14
N TYR A 40 12.13 50.85 -56.55
CA TYR A 40 12.97 51.83 -57.26
C TYR A 40 13.37 53.13 -56.53
N ASP A 41 14.37 53.02 -55.65
CA ASP A 41 15.43 54.02 -55.49
C ASP A 41 16.77 53.28 -55.44
N GLY A 42 17.53 53.32 -56.54
CA GLY A 42 18.71 52.48 -56.71
C GLY A 42 19.97 53.14 -56.17
N ALA A 43 20.50 52.63 -55.06
CA ALA A 43 21.86 52.88 -54.62
C ALA A 43 22.81 51.81 -55.18
N VAL A 44 23.94 52.23 -55.76
CA VAL A 44 24.94 51.33 -56.34
C VAL A 44 26.29 51.65 -55.73
N ILE A 45 27.05 50.63 -55.33
CA ILE A 45 28.46 50.81 -54.99
C ILE A 45 29.24 50.59 -56.28
N SER A 46 29.76 51.67 -56.89
CA SER A 46 30.65 51.58 -58.06
C SER A 46 32.02 52.12 -57.72
N GLY A 47 33.05 51.28 -57.82
CA GLY A 47 34.43 51.69 -57.60
C GLY A 47 35.34 50.47 -57.49
N ASP A 48 36.43 50.45 -58.26
CA ASP A 48 37.51 49.49 -58.05
C ASP A 48 38.19 49.82 -56.71
N ILE A 49 38.44 48.81 -55.87
CA ILE A 49 39.35 48.93 -54.74
C ILE A 49 40.76 49.06 -55.35
N TYR A 50 41.24 50.29 -55.56
CA TYR A 50 42.59 50.53 -56.09
C TYR A 50 43.63 50.52 -54.96
N PRO A 51 44.53 49.51 -54.88
CA PRO A 51 45.83 49.71 -54.25
C PRO A 51 46.75 50.41 -55.26
N SER A 52 46.67 51.74 -55.36
CA SER A 52 47.66 52.46 -56.18
C SER A 52 48.93 52.72 -55.35
N SER A 53 50.00 51.98 -55.68
CA SER A 53 51.37 52.11 -55.14
C SER A 53 51.61 51.50 -53.74
N PRO A 54 52.76 50.82 -53.49
CA PRO A 54 53.14 50.24 -52.18
C PRO A 54 53.38 51.26 -51.04
N SER A 55 52.86 52.49 -51.15
CA SER A 55 53.20 53.61 -50.26
C SER A 55 52.00 54.45 -49.81
N LEU A 56 50.77 53.93 -49.91
CA LEU A 56 49.55 54.55 -49.34
C LEU A 56 48.69 53.49 -48.64
N THR A 57 48.36 53.70 -47.36
CA THR A 57 47.78 52.71 -46.42
C THR A 57 46.27 52.84 -46.17
N HIS A 58 45.48 53.35 -47.12
CA HIS A 58 44.06 53.66 -46.89
C HIS A 58 43.09 52.90 -47.82
N ILE A 59 42.00 52.37 -47.26
CA ILE A 59 40.87 51.73 -47.95
C ILE A 59 39.77 52.76 -48.12
N TYR A 60 39.28 52.95 -49.35
CA TYR A 60 38.20 53.88 -49.66
C TYR A 60 37.24 53.28 -50.69
N THR A 61 36.02 53.81 -50.77
CA THR A 61 35.04 53.46 -51.80
C THR A 61 34.19 54.67 -52.20
N SER A 62 33.39 54.53 -53.26
CA SER A 62 32.32 55.48 -53.59
C SER A 62 30.93 54.91 -53.31
N LEU A 63 30.06 55.79 -52.80
CA LEU A 63 28.64 55.55 -52.60
C LEU A 63 27.89 56.30 -53.70
N ASP A 64 27.30 55.58 -54.66
CA ASP A 64 26.47 56.16 -55.71
C ASP A 64 24.98 55.97 -55.41
N PHE A 65 24.18 56.99 -55.73
CA PHE A 65 22.73 56.96 -55.62
C PHE A 65 22.09 57.61 -56.85
N ILE A 66 20.87 57.21 -57.20
CA ILE A 66 20.08 57.86 -58.26
C ILE A 66 19.13 58.83 -57.59
N PRO A 67 19.11 60.12 -57.95
CA PRO A 67 18.15 61.02 -57.31
C PRO A 67 16.72 60.91 -57.77
N GLY A 68 15.84 61.28 -56.86
CA GLY A 68 14.45 61.55 -57.14
C GLY A 68 14.28 62.67 -58.18
N ALA A 69 13.29 62.50 -59.05
CA ALA A 69 13.06 63.37 -60.22
C ALA A 69 12.79 64.86 -59.89
N THR A 70 12.51 65.20 -58.62
CA THR A 70 12.21 66.56 -58.14
C THR A 70 13.25 67.12 -57.17
N ALA A 71 14.29 66.35 -56.82
CA ALA A 71 15.31 66.77 -55.88
C ALA A 71 16.24 67.83 -56.49
N VAL A 72 16.53 68.91 -55.73
CA VAL A 72 17.50 69.95 -56.12
C VAL A 72 18.74 69.99 -55.22
N ARG A 73 18.69 69.33 -54.05
CA ARG A 73 19.83 69.20 -53.13
C ARG A 73 19.81 67.84 -52.44
N HIS A 74 21.00 67.30 -52.17
CA HIS A 74 21.20 66.03 -51.46
C HIS A 74 22.08 66.24 -50.22
N THR A 75 21.84 65.50 -49.15
CA THR A 75 22.68 65.46 -47.94
C THR A 75 22.96 64.01 -47.54
N GLY A 76 24.23 63.61 -47.51
CA GLY A 76 24.64 62.23 -47.20
C GLY A 76 25.01 62.04 -45.74
N TYR A 77 24.85 60.82 -45.24
CA TYR A 77 25.26 60.41 -43.90
C TYR A 77 26.01 59.08 -43.96
N PHE A 78 27.09 58.91 -43.18
CA PHE A 78 27.94 57.71 -43.18
C PHE A 78 28.62 57.48 -41.82
N SER A 79 28.53 56.27 -41.27
CA SER A 79 29.20 55.84 -40.02
C SER A 79 29.29 54.30 -39.94
N ASP A 80 30.10 53.75 -39.02
CA ASP A 80 30.03 52.34 -38.60
C ASP A 80 29.00 52.08 -37.49
N ASP A 81 28.34 53.12 -36.97
CA ASP A 81 27.18 53.01 -36.07
C ASP A 81 25.86 53.31 -36.82
N TYR A 82 24.93 52.35 -36.81
CA TYR A 82 23.60 52.47 -37.41
C TYR A 82 22.81 53.66 -36.82
N SER A 83 22.90 53.84 -35.50
CA SER A 83 22.12 54.82 -34.74
C SER A 83 22.47 56.25 -35.13
N GLU A 84 23.73 56.49 -35.48
CA GLU A 84 24.23 57.79 -35.92
C GLU A 84 23.68 58.17 -37.29
N VAL A 85 23.66 57.21 -38.23
CA VAL A 85 23.13 57.40 -39.59
C VAL A 85 21.61 57.52 -39.56
N ALA A 86 20.91 56.63 -38.84
CA ALA A 86 19.47 56.70 -38.67
C ALA A 86 19.02 57.97 -37.94
N GLY A 87 19.80 58.43 -36.96
CA GLY A 87 19.55 59.64 -36.18
C GLY A 87 19.99 60.94 -36.85
N ARG A 88 20.67 60.87 -38.01
CA ARG A 88 21.16 62.03 -38.78
C ARG A 88 22.05 62.96 -37.96
N VAL A 89 22.86 62.37 -37.10
CA VAL A 89 23.74 63.11 -36.20
C VAL A 89 24.79 63.89 -36.98
N GLN A 90 25.28 64.97 -36.39
CA GLN A 90 26.19 65.88 -37.09
C GLN A 90 27.52 65.22 -37.47
N ASP A 91 28.00 64.27 -36.67
CA ASP A 91 29.28 63.58 -36.89
C ASP A 91 29.23 62.58 -38.05
N ALA A 92 28.05 62.06 -38.40
CA ALA A 92 27.85 61.20 -39.56
C ALA A 92 27.57 61.99 -40.85
N ASN A 93 27.35 63.31 -40.78
CA ASN A 93 26.84 64.12 -41.89
C ASN A 93 27.93 64.48 -42.91
N LEU A 94 27.90 63.88 -44.10
CA LEU A 94 28.80 64.15 -45.23
C LEU A 94 28.52 65.47 -45.96
N GLY A 95 27.40 66.14 -45.68
CA GLY A 95 26.97 67.35 -46.37
C GLY A 95 26.54 67.09 -47.82
N PRO A 96 26.50 68.14 -48.67
CA PRO A 96 26.18 67.97 -50.09
C PRO A 96 27.33 67.29 -50.85
N PRO A 97 27.05 66.65 -52.01
CA PRO A 97 28.08 65.99 -52.80
C PRO A 97 29.22 66.95 -53.15
N PRO A 98 30.50 66.58 -52.96
CA PRO A 98 31.63 67.52 -53.06
C PRO A 98 31.95 67.97 -54.49
N TYR A 99 31.46 67.26 -55.52
CA TYR A 99 31.73 67.57 -56.92
C TYR A 99 30.44 67.89 -57.69
N PRO A 100 30.23 69.15 -58.14
CA PRO A 100 29.01 69.56 -58.84
C PRO A 100 28.74 68.82 -60.16
N THR A 101 29.78 68.26 -60.77
CA THR A 101 29.70 67.49 -62.02
C THR A 101 29.26 66.04 -61.80
N MET A 102 29.20 65.55 -60.56
CA MET A 102 28.71 64.22 -60.18
C MET A 102 27.82 64.33 -58.92
N PRO A 103 26.61 64.92 -59.04
CA PRO A 103 25.73 65.22 -57.90
C PRO A 103 25.08 64.00 -57.22
N HIS A 104 25.57 62.80 -57.53
CA HIS A 104 24.98 61.49 -57.26
C HIS A 104 25.98 60.55 -56.56
N ARG A 105 27.11 61.09 -56.06
CA ARG A 105 28.23 60.29 -55.55
C ARG A 105 28.89 60.92 -54.32
N TYR A 106 29.16 60.09 -53.32
CA TYR A 106 30.06 60.39 -52.20
C TYR A 106 31.29 59.48 -52.24
N TYR A 107 32.43 59.96 -51.72
CA TYR A 107 33.62 59.15 -51.49
C TYR A 107 33.89 59.10 -49.99
N VAL A 108 34.09 57.88 -49.46
CA VAL A 108 34.31 57.63 -48.03
C VAL A 108 35.58 56.80 -47.83
N GLY A 109 36.31 57.05 -46.74
CA GLY A 109 37.62 56.44 -46.48
C GLY A 109 38.83 57.23 -47.02
N LEU A 110 38.67 58.52 -47.33
CA LEU A 110 39.76 59.39 -47.80
C LEU A 110 40.04 60.52 -46.79
N PRO A 111 41.33 60.87 -46.54
CA PRO A 111 41.72 61.81 -45.49
C PRO A 111 41.44 63.31 -45.75
N LEU A 112 40.68 63.68 -46.79
CA LEU A 112 40.52 65.09 -47.21
C LEU A 112 39.06 65.58 -47.35
N VAL A 113 38.06 64.85 -46.82
CA VAL A 113 36.66 65.31 -46.80
C VAL A 113 36.04 65.09 -45.40
N PRO A 114 35.77 66.14 -44.60
CA PRO A 114 35.07 66.01 -43.32
C PRO A 114 33.61 65.57 -43.50
N PRO A 115 33.04 64.75 -42.59
CA PRO A 115 33.64 64.07 -41.45
C PRO A 115 34.37 62.81 -41.92
N ALA A 116 35.70 62.80 -41.81
CA ALA A 116 36.55 61.82 -42.48
C ALA A 116 36.81 60.61 -41.58
N ILE A 117 36.23 59.45 -41.92
CA ILE A 117 36.91 58.17 -41.63
C ILE A 117 38.16 58.16 -42.52
N GLU A 118 39.35 58.28 -41.92
CA GLU A 118 40.64 58.42 -42.63
C GLU A 118 40.97 57.20 -43.52
N SER A 119 40.38 56.03 -43.21
CA SER A 119 40.35 54.81 -44.02
C SER A 119 39.26 53.86 -43.52
N LEU A 120 38.56 53.18 -44.42
CA LEU A 120 37.64 52.10 -44.03
C LEU A 120 38.41 50.94 -43.40
N VAL A 121 37.80 50.24 -42.45
CA VAL A 121 38.39 49.11 -41.73
C VAL A 121 37.79 47.81 -42.26
N ARG A 122 38.63 46.80 -42.53
CA ARG A 122 38.17 45.47 -42.96
C ARG A 122 37.42 44.76 -41.84
N SER A 123 36.45 43.94 -42.20
CA SER A 123 35.52 43.27 -41.28
C SER A 123 34.62 44.22 -40.48
N THR A 124 34.62 45.53 -40.79
CA THR A 124 33.72 46.51 -40.19
C THR A 124 32.50 46.71 -41.09
N LYS A 125 31.32 46.68 -40.47
CA LYS A 125 30.05 47.04 -41.11
C LYS A 125 29.86 48.55 -41.04
N TYR A 126 29.48 49.15 -42.15
CA TYR A 126 29.20 50.57 -42.30
C TYR A 126 27.78 50.79 -42.79
N TYR A 127 27.21 51.91 -42.37
CA TYR A 127 25.85 52.34 -42.66
C TYR A 127 25.89 53.69 -43.38
N TRP A 128 24.92 53.94 -44.28
CA TRP A 128 24.80 55.21 -44.97
C TRP A 128 23.38 55.51 -45.42
N SER A 129 23.06 56.80 -45.59
CA SER A 129 21.77 57.25 -46.12
C SER A 129 21.93 58.57 -46.88
N VAL A 130 20.99 58.89 -47.77
CA VAL A 130 20.96 60.18 -48.47
C VAL A 130 19.58 60.81 -48.35
N ASP A 131 19.55 62.07 -47.93
CA ASP A 131 18.35 62.89 -47.90
C ASP A 131 18.23 63.75 -49.14
N GLU A 132 17.01 63.85 -49.65
CA GLU A 132 16.70 64.67 -50.82
C GLU A 132 15.82 65.86 -50.44
N THR A 133 16.19 67.05 -50.91
CA THR A 133 15.41 68.28 -50.73
C THR A 133 14.93 68.82 -52.07
N ASP A 134 13.62 69.10 -52.19
CA ASP A 134 12.99 69.66 -53.39
C ASP A 134 13.20 71.18 -53.55
N ALA A 135 12.75 71.75 -54.68
CA ALA A 135 12.91 73.19 -55.00
C ALA A 135 12.14 74.12 -54.05
N GLU A 136 11.13 73.59 -53.36
CA GLU A 136 10.29 74.26 -52.38
C GLU A 136 10.87 74.19 -50.95
N GLY A 137 11.92 73.38 -50.74
CA GLY A 137 12.65 73.25 -49.49
C GLY A 137 12.18 72.13 -48.56
N ASN A 138 11.35 71.20 -49.03
CA ASN A 138 10.93 70.02 -48.26
C ASN A 138 11.99 68.92 -48.37
N THR A 139 12.39 68.32 -47.25
CA THR A 139 13.35 67.22 -47.21
C THR A 139 12.65 65.88 -46.99
N LEU A 140 12.93 64.90 -47.84
CA LEU A 140 12.57 63.50 -47.67
C LEU A 140 13.78 62.74 -47.12
N ALA A 141 13.56 62.02 -46.02
CA ALA A 141 14.59 61.18 -45.43
C ALA A 141 14.77 59.88 -46.23
N GLY A 142 15.98 59.59 -46.69
CA GLY A 142 16.29 58.32 -47.35
C GLY A 142 16.47 57.14 -46.37
N ASP A 143 16.32 55.92 -46.89
CA ASP A 143 16.57 54.69 -46.14
C ASP A 143 18.03 54.57 -45.69
N VAL A 144 18.27 53.79 -44.63
CA VAL A 144 19.62 53.45 -44.18
C VAL A 144 20.05 52.15 -44.85
N TRP A 145 21.10 52.24 -45.67
CA TRP A 145 21.75 51.10 -46.32
C TRP A 145 22.98 50.68 -45.53
N GLU A 146 23.32 49.39 -45.58
CA GLU A 146 24.53 48.84 -44.95
C GLU A 146 25.42 48.10 -45.96
N PHE A 147 26.73 48.10 -45.69
CA PHE A 147 27.69 47.22 -46.34
C PHE A 147 28.79 46.83 -45.35
N THR A 148 29.45 45.71 -45.57
CA THR A 148 30.59 45.27 -44.75
C THR A 148 31.83 45.19 -45.65
N ILE A 149 32.95 45.74 -45.18
CA ILE A 149 34.22 45.55 -45.88
C ILE A 149 34.65 44.10 -45.68
N GLN A 150 34.78 43.33 -46.76
CA GLN A 150 35.15 41.91 -46.71
C GLN A 150 36.42 41.69 -45.86
N GLY A 151 36.29 40.83 -44.85
CA GLY A 151 37.39 40.40 -43.99
C GLY A 151 38.25 39.33 -44.62
N PHE A 152 39.38 38.99 -44.01
CA PHE A 152 40.28 37.93 -44.50
C PHE A 152 39.86 36.51 -44.09
N LYS A 153 38.88 36.35 -43.21
CA LYS A 153 38.41 35.06 -42.69
C LYS A 153 37.13 34.60 -43.39
N ALA A 154 36.88 33.29 -43.36
CA ALA A 154 35.60 32.70 -43.72
C ALA A 154 34.46 33.26 -42.86
N SER A 155 33.26 33.37 -43.43
CA SER A 155 32.09 33.96 -42.77
C SER A 155 30.79 33.29 -43.22
N SER A 156 29.64 33.63 -42.63
CA SER A 156 28.32 33.09 -43.01
C SER A 156 28.23 31.55 -43.08
N PRO A 157 28.49 30.85 -41.96
CA PRO A 157 28.44 29.39 -41.92
C PRO A 157 27.05 28.82 -42.18
N ASN A 158 27.02 27.70 -42.89
CA ASN A 158 25.87 26.81 -43.01
C ASN A 158 26.38 25.36 -42.81
N PRO A 159 25.89 24.60 -41.82
CA PRO A 159 24.89 24.97 -40.83
C PRO A 159 25.27 26.23 -40.04
N PRO A 160 24.29 27.09 -39.68
CA PRO A 160 24.55 28.25 -38.84
C PRO A 160 25.25 27.85 -37.54
N ASN A 161 26.03 28.77 -36.98
CA ASN A 161 26.65 28.52 -35.68
C ASN A 161 25.58 28.20 -34.62
N GLU A 162 25.84 27.17 -33.83
CA GLU A 162 24.94 26.57 -32.82
C GLU A 162 23.68 25.91 -33.39
N ALA A 163 23.65 25.58 -34.68
CA ALA A 163 22.54 24.81 -35.26
C ALA A 163 22.38 23.45 -34.55
N ILE A 164 21.14 23.04 -34.34
CA ILE A 164 20.81 21.73 -33.75
C ILE A 164 19.87 20.98 -34.70
N PHE A 165 19.80 19.66 -34.56
CA PHE A 165 19.06 18.77 -35.48
C PHE A 165 19.57 18.85 -36.93
N VAL A 166 20.89 18.91 -37.09
CA VAL A 166 21.51 18.79 -38.41
C VAL A 166 21.55 17.33 -38.82
N GLU A 167 21.21 17.02 -40.06
CA GLU A 167 21.30 15.65 -40.59
C GLU A 167 22.76 15.13 -40.56
N THR A 168 22.94 13.81 -40.49
CA THR A 168 24.28 13.19 -40.43
C THR A 168 25.07 13.33 -41.74
N ASP A 169 24.36 13.62 -42.83
CA ASP A 169 24.92 14.05 -44.10
C ASP A 169 24.69 15.56 -44.26
N VAL A 170 25.75 16.33 -44.02
CA VAL A 170 25.71 17.79 -43.96
C VAL A 170 26.57 18.42 -45.05
N LEU A 171 26.01 19.37 -45.79
CA LEU A 171 26.78 20.25 -46.66
C LEU A 171 27.25 21.46 -45.85
N LEU A 172 28.52 21.46 -45.45
CA LEU A 172 29.17 22.64 -44.88
C LEU A 172 29.37 23.66 -45.99
N SER A 173 28.96 24.91 -45.81
CA SER A 173 29.24 26.01 -46.75
C SER A 173 29.47 27.33 -46.04
N TRP A 174 30.31 28.19 -46.61
CA TRP A 174 30.69 29.48 -46.03
C TRP A 174 30.87 30.53 -47.14
N ALA A 175 30.97 31.80 -46.75
CA ALA A 175 31.42 32.89 -47.60
C ALA A 175 32.95 33.06 -47.48
N PRO A 176 33.71 32.96 -48.60
CA PRO A 176 35.17 33.11 -48.60
C PRO A 176 35.68 34.47 -48.08
N GLY A 177 36.83 34.42 -47.40
CA GLY A 177 37.63 35.60 -47.06
C GLY A 177 38.24 36.30 -48.27
N PHE A 178 38.62 37.56 -48.10
CA PHE A 178 39.26 38.39 -49.14
C PHE A 178 40.61 37.79 -49.56
N GLU A 179 40.82 37.61 -50.87
CA GLU A 179 42.02 36.98 -51.49
C GLU A 179 42.25 35.49 -51.16
N ALA A 180 41.26 34.79 -50.62
CA ALA A 180 41.32 33.34 -50.44
C ALA A 180 41.29 32.60 -51.79
N GLY A 181 42.28 31.74 -52.02
CA GLY A 181 42.32 30.84 -53.19
C GLY A 181 42.05 29.37 -52.84
N GLU A 182 42.25 29.02 -51.58
CA GLU A 182 42.09 27.68 -51.01
C GLU A 182 41.55 27.82 -49.57
N HIS A 183 40.82 26.80 -49.10
CA HIS A 183 40.18 26.74 -47.80
C HIS A 183 40.57 25.46 -47.08
N ASP A 184 41.18 25.58 -45.91
CA ASP A 184 41.49 24.44 -45.04
C ASP A 184 40.33 24.22 -44.07
N VAL A 185 39.62 23.09 -44.20
CA VAL A 185 38.42 22.80 -43.43
C VAL A 185 38.73 21.82 -42.29
N TYR A 186 38.32 22.19 -41.09
CA TYR A 186 38.47 21.38 -39.88
C TYR A 186 37.10 21.02 -39.31
N LEU A 187 36.93 19.79 -38.83
CA LEU A 187 35.75 19.30 -38.16
C LEU A 187 36.15 18.30 -37.07
N GLY A 188 35.66 18.52 -35.85
CA GLY A 188 35.94 17.65 -34.72
C GLY A 188 34.83 17.75 -33.66
N THR A 189 34.86 16.89 -32.67
CA THR A 189 33.88 16.88 -31.57
C THR A 189 34.38 17.63 -30.33
N ASP A 190 35.66 18.01 -30.31
CA ASP A 190 36.29 18.75 -29.23
C ASP A 190 36.65 20.17 -29.71
N LEU A 191 36.19 21.18 -28.97
CA LEU A 191 36.42 22.59 -29.33
C LEU A 191 37.90 22.91 -29.38
N ASP A 192 38.68 22.46 -28.39
CA ASP A 192 40.11 22.73 -28.30
C ASP A 192 40.87 22.06 -29.45
N SER A 193 40.47 20.85 -29.84
CA SER A 193 41.02 20.15 -31.02
C SER A 193 40.76 20.87 -32.34
N VAL A 194 39.69 21.65 -32.46
CA VAL A 194 39.39 22.41 -33.68
C VAL A 194 39.92 23.84 -33.60
N GLU A 195 40.01 24.40 -32.39
CA GLU A 195 40.51 25.75 -32.15
C GLU A 195 42.06 25.76 -32.12
N LEU A 196 42.71 24.96 -31.29
CA LEU A 196 44.15 25.04 -31.01
C LEU A 196 45.05 24.37 -32.05
N VAL A 197 44.51 23.85 -33.14
CA VAL A 197 45.32 23.34 -34.26
C VAL A 197 46.18 24.46 -34.84
N GLU A 198 47.46 24.44 -34.48
CA GLU A 198 48.54 25.12 -35.18
C GLU A 198 49.03 24.21 -36.32
N PHE A 199 49.13 24.76 -37.52
CA PHE A 199 49.43 23.99 -38.73
C PHE A 199 50.86 23.41 -38.69
N ASP A 200 51.01 22.11 -38.37
CA ASP A 200 52.25 21.35 -38.56
C ASP A 200 52.26 20.70 -39.96
N PHE A 201 53.21 21.11 -40.80
CA PHE A 201 53.35 20.66 -42.18
C PHE A 201 53.79 19.18 -42.32
N THR A 202 53.98 18.45 -41.22
CA THR A 202 54.52 17.07 -41.25
C THR A 202 53.49 15.98 -40.96
N VAL A 203 52.39 16.27 -40.24
CA VAL A 203 51.29 15.33 -39.98
C VAL A 203 49.97 16.12 -39.83
N PRO A 204 48.98 15.99 -40.72
CA PRO A 204 47.70 16.66 -40.55
C PRO A 204 46.97 16.09 -39.31
N PRO A 205 46.35 16.95 -38.48
CA PRO A 205 45.61 16.51 -37.30
C PRO A 205 44.33 15.77 -37.71
N PRO A 206 43.79 14.89 -36.83
CA PRO A 206 42.57 14.12 -37.10
C PRO A 206 41.37 14.95 -37.55
N GLU A 207 41.30 16.20 -37.09
CA GLU A 207 40.21 17.13 -37.34
C GLU A 207 40.29 17.79 -38.72
N PHE A 208 41.42 17.67 -39.44
CA PHE A 208 41.59 18.26 -40.76
C PHE A 208 40.88 17.42 -41.84
N LEU A 209 39.81 17.95 -42.42
CA LEU A 209 39.05 17.29 -43.49
C LEU A 209 39.69 17.45 -44.87
N GLY A 210 40.51 18.48 -45.06
CA GLY A 210 41.24 18.73 -46.30
C GLY A 210 41.17 20.19 -46.77
N THR A 211 41.98 20.47 -47.80
CA THR A 211 41.99 21.75 -48.52
C THR A 211 41.03 21.69 -49.72
N THR A 212 40.16 22.67 -49.88
CA THR A 212 39.24 22.80 -51.03
C THR A 212 39.35 24.17 -51.69
N THR A 213 39.10 24.26 -52.99
CA THR A 213 38.96 25.53 -53.72
C THR A 213 37.50 26.01 -53.79
N GLU A 214 36.56 25.16 -53.38
CA GLU A 214 35.13 25.46 -53.33
C GLU A 214 34.74 25.92 -51.92
N ALA A 215 33.85 26.89 -51.80
CA ALA A 215 33.36 27.41 -50.51
C ALA A 215 32.32 26.49 -49.84
N SER A 216 32.39 25.19 -50.12
CA SER A 216 31.52 24.17 -49.53
C SER A 216 32.17 22.78 -49.54
N LEU A 217 31.78 21.93 -48.59
CA LEU A 217 32.24 20.56 -48.43
C LEU A 217 31.11 19.67 -47.89
N LEU A 218 30.77 18.60 -48.62
CA LEU A 218 29.83 17.59 -48.13
C LEU A 218 30.54 16.66 -47.16
N VAL A 219 29.98 16.53 -45.96
CA VAL A 219 30.44 15.61 -44.93
C VAL A 219 29.32 14.62 -44.66
N THR A 220 29.64 13.33 -44.72
CA THR A 220 28.66 12.24 -44.59
C THR A 220 29.04 11.31 -43.45
N GLY A 221 28.06 10.64 -42.85
CA GLY A 221 28.31 9.64 -41.81
C GLY A 221 28.72 10.23 -40.46
N LEU A 222 28.25 11.44 -40.13
CA LEU A 222 28.37 11.99 -38.78
C LEU A 222 27.55 11.16 -37.78
N ILE A 223 27.99 11.15 -36.52
CA ILE A 223 27.34 10.41 -35.45
C ILE A 223 26.11 11.18 -34.99
N LEU A 224 24.99 10.49 -34.74
CA LEU A 224 23.75 11.08 -34.20
C LEU A 224 23.97 11.69 -32.81
N GLY A 225 23.31 12.81 -32.52
CA GLY A 225 23.34 13.49 -31.22
C GLY A 225 24.68 14.11 -30.80
N VAL A 226 25.67 14.16 -31.69
CA VAL A 226 27.00 14.68 -31.41
C VAL A 226 27.10 16.14 -31.81
N LYS A 227 27.68 16.95 -30.92
CA LYS A 227 28.07 18.33 -31.22
C LYS A 227 29.41 18.33 -31.95
N TYR A 228 29.43 18.91 -33.13
CA TYR A 228 30.61 19.11 -33.95
C TYR A 228 31.01 20.58 -33.95
N TYR A 229 32.31 20.82 -33.82
CA TYR A 229 32.97 22.11 -34.02
C TYR A 229 33.65 22.08 -35.38
N TRP A 230 33.53 23.16 -36.14
CA TRP A 230 34.16 23.27 -37.44
C TRP A 230 34.71 24.66 -37.68
N ARG A 231 35.78 24.73 -38.45
CA ARG A 231 36.53 25.96 -38.74
C ARG A 231 36.98 25.92 -40.18
N VAL A 232 37.07 27.09 -40.80
CA VAL A 232 37.65 27.24 -42.13
C VAL A 232 38.78 28.27 -42.08
N ASP A 233 40.00 27.82 -42.36
CA ASP A 233 41.16 28.70 -42.48
C ASP A 233 41.34 29.12 -43.93
N GLU A 234 41.39 30.42 -44.17
CA GLU A 234 41.52 30.99 -45.51
C GLU A 234 43.00 31.07 -45.91
N VAL A 235 43.33 30.55 -47.09
CA VAL A 235 44.72 30.48 -47.59
C VAL A 235 44.89 31.37 -48.82
N SER A 236 45.86 32.28 -48.74
CA SER A 236 46.24 33.15 -49.86
C SER A 236 47.67 32.88 -50.34
N GLY A 237 47.85 32.67 -51.65
CA GLY A 237 49.15 32.70 -52.33
C GLY A 237 50.03 31.44 -52.26
N ARG A 238 49.47 30.24 -52.06
CA ARG A 238 50.24 28.99 -52.02
C ARG A 238 50.82 28.66 -53.41
N MET A 239 52.09 29.03 -53.65
CA MET A 239 52.81 28.60 -54.85
C MET A 239 53.09 27.10 -54.76
N PRO A 240 52.95 26.32 -55.85
CA PRO A 240 52.95 24.86 -55.76
C PRO A 240 54.37 24.27 -55.72
N PHE A 241 55.24 24.67 -54.78
CA PHE A 241 56.51 23.98 -54.44
C PHE A 241 56.97 24.30 -53.01
N PRO A 242 57.64 23.38 -52.29
CA PRO A 242 57.61 23.32 -50.83
C PRO A 242 58.72 24.16 -50.18
N ILE A 243 58.72 25.48 -50.38
CA ILE A 243 59.49 26.43 -49.54
C ILE A 243 59.00 27.87 -49.81
N GLY A 244 57.93 28.28 -49.15
CA GLY A 244 57.43 29.67 -49.17
C GLY A 244 56.02 29.77 -48.60
N GLY A 245 55.87 30.40 -47.43
CA GLY A 245 54.62 30.49 -46.69
C GLY A 245 53.55 31.32 -47.41
N GLY A 246 52.41 30.67 -47.71
CA GLY A 246 51.15 31.38 -47.94
C GLY A 246 50.67 32.06 -46.65
N THR A 247 49.88 33.11 -46.78
CA THR A 247 49.29 33.78 -45.61
C THR A 247 48.04 33.00 -45.23
N TYR A 248 48.01 32.46 -44.01
CA TYR A 248 46.86 31.77 -43.44
C TYR A 248 46.09 32.74 -42.56
N TYR A 249 44.78 32.83 -42.79
CA TYR A 249 43.86 33.54 -41.92
C TYR A 249 42.98 32.51 -41.22
N ARG A 250 43.36 32.21 -39.98
CA ARG A 250 42.63 31.29 -39.14
C ARG A 250 41.18 31.74 -38.96
N GLY A 251 40.23 30.86 -39.28
CA GLY A 251 38.81 31.12 -39.18
C GLY A 251 38.31 31.18 -37.75
N ASP A 252 37.09 31.69 -37.59
CA ASP A 252 36.36 31.54 -36.34
C ASP A 252 35.78 30.12 -36.27
N VAL A 253 35.64 29.57 -35.06
CA VAL A 253 35.08 28.23 -34.87
C VAL A 253 33.57 28.33 -34.75
N TRP A 254 32.86 27.56 -35.58
CA TRP A 254 31.41 27.38 -35.52
C TRP A 254 31.08 26.00 -35.01
N CYS A 255 29.85 25.79 -34.55
CA CYS A 255 29.41 24.46 -34.14
C CYS A 255 28.00 24.14 -34.61
N PHE A 256 27.69 22.85 -34.69
CA PHE A 256 26.34 22.35 -34.85
C PHE A 256 26.17 21.01 -34.12
N THR A 257 24.95 20.60 -33.85
CA THR A 257 24.61 19.30 -33.23
C THR A 257 23.77 18.49 -34.20
N THR A 258 24.18 17.26 -34.47
CA THR A 258 23.40 16.36 -35.33
C THR A 258 22.07 15.98 -34.67
N ILE A 259 21.11 15.51 -35.47
CA ILE A 259 19.85 14.94 -34.97
C ILE A 259 20.13 13.90 -33.86
N PRO A 260 19.52 14.02 -32.66
CA PRO A 260 19.71 13.08 -31.57
C PRO A 260 19.34 11.65 -31.97
N GLU A 261 20.03 10.68 -31.38
CA GLU A 261 19.72 9.26 -31.57
C GLU A 261 18.27 8.96 -31.14
N GLY A 262 17.54 8.18 -31.93
CA GLY A 262 16.13 7.85 -31.70
C GLY A 262 15.11 8.86 -32.25
N VAL A 263 15.53 10.02 -32.76
CA VAL A 263 14.62 10.98 -33.42
C VAL A 263 14.25 10.49 -34.82
N GLY A 264 12.97 10.55 -35.18
CA GLY A 264 12.44 10.10 -36.47
C GLY A 264 11.06 9.45 -36.39
N THR A 265 10.66 8.97 -35.20
CA THR A 265 9.37 8.30 -34.96
C THR A 265 8.76 8.68 -33.61
N ILE A 266 7.49 8.34 -33.39
CA ILE A 266 6.81 8.41 -32.09
C ILE A 266 6.02 7.10 -31.85
N ARG A 267 5.89 6.68 -30.60
CA ARG A 267 5.21 5.43 -30.23
C ARG A 267 3.70 5.65 -30.18
N GLU A 268 2.94 4.68 -30.68
CA GLU A 268 1.49 4.58 -30.61
C GLU A 268 1.10 3.25 -29.97
N ASP A 269 0.29 3.30 -28.92
CA ASP A 269 -0.22 2.15 -28.18
C ASP A 269 -1.75 2.10 -28.37
N LEU A 270 -2.30 0.93 -28.69
CA LEU A 270 -3.71 0.71 -29.00
C LEU A 270 -4.30 -0.40 -28.11
N TRP A 271 -5.51 -0.18 -27.61
CA TRP A 271 -6.31 -1.14 -26.85
C TRP A 271 -7.65 -1.39 -27.57
N TRP A 272 -7.82 -2.60 -28.08
CA TRP A 272 -9.00 -3.04 -28.83
C TRP A 272 -10.14 -3.46 -27.88
N GLY A 273 -11.37 -3.36 -28.37
CA GLY A 273 -12.58 -3.86 -27.71
C GLY A 273 -13.04 -3.04 -26.51
N ILE A 274 -12.67 -1.76 -26.45
CA ILE A 274 -13.15 -0.83 -25.41
C ILE A 274 -14.37 -0.13 -25.98
N ALA A 275 -15.55 -0.34 -25.41
CA ALA A 275 -16.77 0.34 -25.85
C ALA A 275 -16.85 1.78 -25.32
N GLY A 276 -17.61 2.64 -25.99
CA GLY A 276 -17.88 4.03 -25.59
C GLY A 276 -17.03 5.06 -26.34
N ASP A 277 -17.35 6.35 -26.20
CA ASP A 277 -16.77 7.47 -26.93
C ASP A 277 -15.94 8.43 -26.04
N ALA A 278 -15.83 8.12 -24.74
CA ALA A 278 -15.16 8.98 -23.77
C ALA A 278 -13.74 8.46 -23.43
N VAL A 279 -12.80 9.38 -23.23
CA VAL A 279 -11.44 9.03 -22.76
C VAL A 279 -11.48 8.27 -21.43
N SER A 280 -12.49 8.52 -20.58
CA SER A 280 -12.68 7.76 -19.33
C SER A 280 -12.87 6.27 -19.54
N ASP A 281 -13.41 5.84 -20.69
CA ASP A 281 -13.62 4.43 -20.99
C ASP A 281 -12.29 3.71 -21.18
N LEU A 282 -11.31 4.38 -21.82
CA LEU A 282 -9.92 3.91 -21.89
C LEU A 282 -9.25 3.90 -20.51
N LEU A 283 -9.44 4.95 -19.69
CA LEU A 283 -8.80 5.05 -18.37
C LEU A 283 -9.34 4.04 -17.34
N ASN A 284 -10.57 3.56 -17.53
CA ASN A 284 -11.19 2.57 -16.67
C ASN A 284 -10.89 1.13 -17.12
N ASP A 285 -10.28 0.92 -18.29
CA ASP A 285 -9.85 -0.40 -18.73
C ASP A 285 -8.63 -0.85 -17.90
N PRO A 286 -8.67 -2.02 -17.23
CA PRO A 286 -7.59 -2.49 -16.37
C PRO A 286 -6.29 -2.79 -17.12
N ARG A 287 -6.30 -2.85 -18.45
CA ARG A 287 -5.10 -3.03 -19.27
C ARG A 287 -4.33 -1.72 -19.47
N TYR A 288 -4.97 -0.56 -19.33
CA TYR A 288 -4.33 0.74 -19.54
C TYR A 288 -3.58 1.20 -18.27
N PRO A 289 -2.36 1.76 -18.36
CA PRO A 289 -1.59 2.03 -19.58
C PRO A 289 -0.59 0.92 -19.97
N ASP A 290 -0.51 -0.18 -19.22
CA ASP A 290 0.66 -1.06 -19.24
C ASP A 290 0.58 -2.22 -20.27
N ASN A 291 -0.61 -2.60 -20.72
CA ASN A 291 -0.84 -3.78 -21.56
C ASN A 291 -1.60 -3.45 -22.86
N PRO A 292 -1.02 -2.69 -23.81
CA PRO A 292 -1.65 -2.45 -25.12
C PRO A 292 -1.74 -3.73 -25.96
N ASP A 293 -2.78 -3.83 -26.78
CA ASP A 293 -2.96 -4.95 -27.71
C ASP A 293 -2.12 -4.79 -28.99
N GLU A 294 -1.79 -3.54 -29.38
CA GLU A 294 -0.90 -3.25 -30.50
C GLU A 294 -0.01 -2.02 -30.22
N ILE A 295 1.24 -2.09 -30.69
CA ILE A 295 2.22 -1.00 -30.61
C ILE A 295 2.73 -0.67 -32.02
N ARG A 296 2.72 0.60 -32.39
CA ARG A 296 3.17 1.13 -33.69
C ARG A 296 4.18 2.26 -33.54
N MET A 297 5.04 2.43 -34.53
CA MET A 297 5.99 3.56 -34.62
C MET A 297 5.60 4.46 -35.79
N LEU A 298 5.17 5.69 -35.47
CA LEU A 298 4.67 6.65 -36.44
C LEU A 298 5.77 7.63 -36.86
N THR A 299 5.88 7.93 -38.16
CA THR A 299 6.87 8.91 -38.69
C THR A 299 6.39 10.37 -38.60
N SER A 300 5.25 10.60 -37.96
CA SER A 300 4.65 11.91 -37.67
C SER A 300 3.61 11.73 -36.57
N PHE A 301 3.19 12.80 -35.89
CA PHE A 301 2.17 12.76 -34.85
C PHE A 301 0.75 12.61 -35.44
N ASN A 302 0.51 11.47 -36.08
CA ASN A 302 -0.69 11.15 -36.85
C ASN A 302 -0.89 9.63 -36.85
N SER A 303 -1.96 9.15 -36.20
CA SER A 303 -2.30 7.71 -36.17
C SER A 303 -2.62 7.15 -37.57
N GLY A 304 -3.13 7.98 -38.48
CA GLY A 304 -3.62 7.63 -39.82
C GLY A 304 -5.15 7.67 -39.91
N ILE A 305 -5.77 6.91 -40.83
CA ILE A 305 -7.23 6.76 -40.93
C ILE A 305 -7.71 5.30 -40.98
N ALA A 306 -8.90 5.06 -40.42
CA ALA A 306 -9.76 3.88 -40.65
C ALA A 306 -9.12 2.53 -40.24
N PHE A 307 -8.82 2.36 -38.96
CA PHE A 307 -8.22 1.20 -38.30
C PHE A 307 -9.22 0.20 -37.70
N GLY A 308 -10.43 0.59 -37.30
CA GLY A 308 -11.43 -0.27 -36.66
C GLY A 308 -12.33 0.50 -35.68
N ASP A 309 -13.40 -0.15 -35.23
CA ASP A 309 -14.36 0.39 -34.25
C ASP A 309 -14.04 -0.12 -32.82
N ASP A 310 -14.54 0.53 -31.77
CA ASP A 310 -14.43 0.16 -30.35
C ASP A 310 -12.99 0.03 -29.83
N TYR A 311 -12.20 1.11 -29.89
CA TYR A 311 -10.84 1.09 -29.35
C TYR A 311 -10.44 2.38 -28.61
N GLY A 312 -9.35 2.29 -27.86
CA GLY A 312 -8.68 3.45 -27.28
C GLY A 312 -7.21 3.47 -27.69
N GLY A 313 -6.63 4.66 -27.77
CA GLY A 313 -5.26 4.82 -28.23
C GLY A 313 -4.48 5.88 -27.48
N GLN A 314 -3.15 5.76 -27.52
CA GLN A 314 -2.22 6.76 -27.02
C GLN A 314 -1.01 6.88 -27.95
N ILE A 315 -0.75 8.08 -28.48
CA ILE A 315 0.50 8.42 -29.16
C ILE A 315 1.36 9.20 -28.17
N HIS A 316 2.57 8.71 -27.88
CA HIS A 316 3.44 9.33 -26.90
C HIS A 316 4.93 9.15 -27.18
N GLY A 317 5.72 10.08 -26.67
CA GLY A 317 7.16 10.10 -26.86
C GLY A 317 7.75 11.44 -26.44
N TRP A 318 8.84 11.81 -27.10
CA TRP A 318 9.56 13.03 -26.83
C TRP A 318 9.46 14.00 -28.00
N LEU A 319 9.08 15.25 -27.72
CA LEU A 319 9.11 16.39 -28.63
C LEU A 319 10.45 17.12 -28.51
N HIS A 320 10.99 17.52 -29.66
CA HIS A 320 12.30 18.15 -29.80
C HIS A 320 12.22 19.46 -30.60
N PRO A 321 11.92 20.62 -29.96
CA PRO A 321 11.99 21.94 -30.61
C PRO A 321 13.43 22.30 -31.01
N ALA A 322 13.63 22.79 -32.24
CA ALA A 322 14.92 23.25 -32.74
C ALA A 322 15.23 24.72 -32.41
N LYS A 323 14.20 25.51 -32.12
CA LYS A 323 14.36 26.93 -31.75
C LYS A 323 13.54 27.27 -30.52
N SER A 324 14.11 28.14 -29.68
CA SER A 324 13.37 28.72 -28.56
C SER A 324 12.31 29.69 -29.06
N GLY A 325 11.15 29.69 -28.41
CA GLY A 325 10.05 30.61 -28.70
C GLY A 325 8.70 30.02 -28.33
N ASP A 326 7.64 30.72 -28.71
CA ASP A 326 6.28 30.30 -28.40
C ASP A 326 5.77 29.31 -29.46
N TYR A 327 5.23 28.19 -28.99
CA TYR A 327 4.60 27.15 -29.79
C TYR A 327 3.11 27.07 -29.47
N ILE A 328 2.30 26.90 -30.50
CA ILE A 328 0.86 26.66 -30.39
C ILE A 328 0.60 25.26 -30.94
N PHE A 329 -0.18 24.45 -30.23
CA PHE A 329 -0.52 23.08 -30.60
C PHE A 329 -1.99 22.96 -30.98
N TRP A 330 -2.28 22.06 -31.91
CA TRP A 330 -3.64 21.69 -32.29
C TRP A 330 -3.81 20.17 -32.20
N LEU A 331 -4.93 19.73 -31.64
CA LEU A 331 -5.38 18.35 -31.59
C LEU A 331 -6.53 18.17 -32.58
N CYS A 332 -6.56 17.05 -33.29
CA CYS A 332 -7.63 16.69 -34.21
C CYS A 332 -7.85 15.17 -34.12
N SER A 333 -9.03 14.77 -33.66
CA SER A 333 -9.40 13.36 -33.50
C SER A 333 -10.88 13.15 -33.79
N ASP A 334 -11.21 11.91 -34.12
CA ASP A 334 -12.57 11.50 -34.48
C ASP A 334 -13.51 11.25 -33.31
N ASP A 335 -13.00 11.23 -32.09
CA ASP A 335 -13.80 11.11 -30.87
C ASP A 335 -13.00 11.74 -29.72
N SER A 336 -13.48 11.58 -28.48
CA SER A 336 -12.93 12.32 -27.34
C SER A 336 -11.42 12.07 -27.19
N SER A 337 -10.66 13.15 -27.05
CA SER A 337 -9.20 13.08 -26.97
C SER A 337 -8.60 14.18 -26.09
N GLU A 338 -7.39 13.94 -25.63
CA GLU A 338 -6.63 14.85 -24.80
C GLU A 338 -5.16 14.88 -25.22
N LEU A 339 -4.61 16.09 -25.32
CA LEU A 339 -3.20 16.34 -25.59
C LEU A 339 -2.51 16.88 -24.34
N PHE A 340 -1.37 16.26 -24.02
CA PHE A 340 -0.52 16.60 -22.91
C PHE A 340 0.89 16.96 -23.38
N LEU A 341 1.48 17.94 -22.72
CA LEU A 341 2.88 18.31 -22.88
C LEU A 341 3.48 18.50 -21.49
N SER A 342 4.65 17.94 -21.25
CA SER A 342 5.40 18.16 -20.02
C SER A 342 6.08 19.51 -20.00
N THR A 343 6.20 20.08 -18.80
CA THR A 343 6.98 21.30 -18.56
C THR A 343 8.48 21.06 -18.70
N ASP A 344 8.91 19.80 -18.74
CA ASP A 344 10.28 19.35 -18.94
C ASP A 344 10.36 17.97 -19.63
N HIS A 345 11.51 17.30 -19.50
CA HIS A 345 11.73 15.94 -20.00
C HIS A 345 11.20 14.84 -19.07
N THR A 346 10.40 15.15 -18.06
CA THR A 346 9.86 14.17 -17.10
C THR A 346 8.40 13.89 -17.45
N PRO A 347 7.99 12.64 -17.75
CA PRO A 347 6.59 12.33 -18.11
C PRO A 347 5.59 12.59 -16.97
N ALA A 348 6.06 12.61 -15.72
CA ALA A 348 5.26 12.94 -14.55
C ALA A 348 4.80 14.42 -14.52
N ASN A 349 5.54 15.32 -15.17
CA ASN A 349 5.27 16.76 -15.17
C ASN A 349 4.35 17.21 -16.32
N LYS A 350 3.69 16.27 -17.00
CA LYS A 350 2.75 16.55 -18.10
C LYS A 350 1.52 17.33 -17.65
N VAL A 351 1.17 18.36 -18.41
CA VAL A 351 -0.05 19.15 -18.26
C VAL A 351 -0.92 19.00 -19.51
N ARG A 352 -2.24 18.98 -19.35
CA ARG A 352 -3.18 18.93 -20.48
C ARG A 352 -3.23 20.30 -21.16
N ILE A 353 -2.95 20.35 -22.46
CA ILE A 353 -2.81 21.60 -23.23
C ILE A 353 -3.90 21.81 -24.29
N ALA A 354 -4.56 20.74 -24.74
CA ALA A 354 -5.70 20.76 -25.64
C ALA A 354 -6.56 19.50 -25.43
N TYR A 355 -7.84 19.55 -25.79
CA TYR A 355 -8.75 18.40 -25.72
C TYR A 355 -9.95 18.58 -26.65
N ILE A 356 -10.58 17.46 -27.02
CA ILE A 356 -11.81 17.39 -27.81
C ILE A 356 -12.83 16.54 -27.02
N ASN A 357 -14.07 17.03 -26.90
CA ASN A 357 -15.18 16.30 -26.29
C ASN A 357 -16.19 15.94 -27.39
N GLY A 358 -16.10 14.74 -27.94
CA GLY A 358 -16.72 14.35 -29.20
C GLY A 358 -15.70 14.36 -30.33
N TRP A 359 -16.09 14.76 -31.55
CA TRP A 359 -15.31 14.48 -32.76
C TRP A 359 -14.99 15.71 -33.61
N ALA A 360 -13.93 15.62 -34.41
CA ALA A 360 -13.56 16.56 -35.46
C ALA A 360 -13.20 15.80 -36.74
N ILE A 361 -13.57 16.32 -37.92
CA ILE A 361 -13.17 15.69 -39.20
C ILE A 361 -11.66 15.80 -39.38
N TRP A 362 -11.05 14.81 -40.03
CA TRP A 362 -9.64 14.81 -40.40
C TRP A 362 -9.17 16.16 -40.99
N PHE A 363 -8.15 16.75 -40.37
CA PHE A 363 -7.54 18.05 -40.71
C PHE A 363 -8.45 19.27 -40.47
N ASP A 364 -9.51 19.13 -39.69
CA ASP A 364 -10.33 20.25 -39.21
C ASP A 364 -9.76 20.84 -37.91
N TRP A 365 -8.66 21.58 -38.04
CA TRP A 365 -7.94 22.21 -36.93
C TRP A 365 -8.68 23.39 -36.26
N TYR A 366 -9.85 23.77 -36.77
CA TYR A 366 -10.61 24.94 -36.30
C TYR A 366 -12.09 24.65 -36.06
N ASN A 367 -12.50 23.38 -36.09
CA ASN A 367 -13.89 22.96 -35.93
C ASN A 367 -14.85 23.75 -36.86
N GLN A 368 -14.57 23.73 -38.17
CA GLN A 368 -15.41 24.38 -39.17
C GLN A 368 -16.65 23.54 -39.52
N THR A 369 -16.72 22.31 -39.05
CA THR A 369 -17.75 21.32 -39.41
C THR A 369 -18.93 21.25 -38.43
N GLY A 370 -18.88 21.97 -37.29
CA GLY A 370 -20.06 22.28 -36.47
C GLY A 370 -20.23 21.48 -35.17
N THR A 371 -19.20 20.80 -34.68
CA THR A 371 -19.16 20.11 -33.38
C THR A 371 -18.42 20.97 -32.35
N ASP A 372 -19.12 21.76 -31.52
CA ASP A 372 -18.55 22.81 -30.63
C ASP A 372 -17.30 22.41 -29.79
N ASN A 373 -16.10 22.44 -30.39
CA ASN A 373 -14.81 22.01 -29.84
C ASN A 373 -13.81 23.19 -29.73
N PRO A 374 -14.04 24.17 -28.83
CA PRO A 374 -13.18 25.35 -28.69
C PRO A 374 -11.79 25.04 -28.09
N ASN A 375 -11.57 23.82 -27.58
CA ASN A 375 -10.37 23.45 -26.82
C ASN A 375 -9.35 22.63 -27.61
N GLN A 376 -9.54 22.49 -28.93
CA GLN A 376 -8.62 21.77 -29.81
C GLN A 376 -7.28 22.50 -30.00
N GLN A 377 -7.18 23.77 -29.60
CA GLN A 377 -5.99 24.61 -29.73
C GLN A 377 -5.44 24.98 -28.36
N SER A 378 -4.13 24.84 -28.15
CA SER A 378 -3.47 25.29 -26.94
C SER A 378 -3.30 26.81 -26.90
N VAL A 379 -3.12 27.37 -25.71
CA VAL A 379 -2.47 28.69 -25.58
C VAL A 379 -1.02 28.62 -26.08
N PRO A 380 -0.36 29.76 -26.40
CA PRO A 380 1.08 29.76 -26.69
C PRO A 380 1.89 29.20 -25.50
N ILE A 381 2.80 28.27 -25.77
CA ILE A 381 3.68 27.61 -24.79
C ILE A 381 5.13 27.90 -25.18
N SER A 382 5.87 28.57 -24.30
CA SER A 382 7.28 28.87 -24.53
C SER A 382 8.13 27.60 -24.35
N LEU A 383 8.76 27.15 -25.42
CA LEU A 383 9.71 26.03 -25.39
C LEU A 383 11.13 26.53 -25.62
N VAL A 384 12.10 25.81 -25.06
CA VAL A 384 13.54 26.06 -25.25
C VAL A 384 14.06 25.13 -26.33
N GLY A 385 14.64 25.71 -27.39
CA GLY A 385 15.27 24.94 -28.46
C GLY A 385 16.38 24.02 -27.94
N GLY A 386 16.38 22.76 -28.37
CA GLY A 386 17.34 21.73 -27.96
C GLY A 386 17.00 21.01 -26.66
N GLN A 387 15.97 21.45 -25.93
CA GLN A 387 15.41 20.66 -24.83
C GLN A 387 14.39 19.64 -25.36
N LYS A 388 14.30 18.47 -24.72
CA LYS A 388 13.27 17.47 -25.01
C LYS A 388 12.10 17.60 -24.02
N TYR A 389 10.88 17.40 -24.50
CA TYR A 389 9.66 17.48 -23.69
C TYR A 389 8.84 16.22 -23.89
N TYR A 390 8.29 15.63 -22.83
CA TYR A 390 7.36 14.52 -23.00
C TYR A 390 6.05 15.02 -23.61
N ILE A 391 5.59 14.41 -24.70
CA ILE A 391 4.33 14.75 -25.37
C ILE A 391 3.48 13.49 -25.51
N MET A 392 2.16 13.64 -25.30
CA MET A 392 1.23 12.52 -25.34
C MET A 392 -0.15 12.98 -25.81
N ALA A 393 -0.70 12.36 -26.85
CA ALA A 393 -2.12 12.41 -27.13
C ALA A 393 -2.75 11.08 -26.76
N ARG A 394 -3.91 11.09 -26.12
CA ARG A 394 -4.74 9.89 -25.91
C ARG A 394 -6.15 10.14 -26.40
N TRP A 395 -6.80 9.12 -26.94
CA TRP A 395 -8.13 9.23 -27.50
C TRP A 395 -8.93 7.94 -27.32
N LYS A 396 -10.25 8.09 -27.43
CA LYS A 396 -11.20 7.00 -27.58
C LYS A 396 -11.79 7.07 -28.99
N GLU A 397 -12.23 5.94 -29.52
CA GLU A 397 -12.99 5.83 -30.77
C GLU A 397 -14.11 4.79 -30.59
N ASP A 398 -15.35 5.16 -30.92
CA ASP A 398 -16.53 4.29 -30.88
C ASP A 398 -16.84 3.68 -32.26
N TYR A 399 -17.28 4.51 -33.22
CA TYR A 399 -17.65 4.06 -34.56
C TYR A 399 -17.31 5.07 -35.66
N ALA A 400 -16.50 4.61 -36.62
CA ALA A 400 -16.20 5.20 -37.93
C ALA A 400 -15.62 6.63 -37.98
N GLY A 401 -14.36 6.72 -38.39
CA GLY A 401 -13.70 7.97 -38.83
C GLY A 401 -12.27 8.12 -38.30
N ASP A 402 -11.53 7.03 -38.16
CA ASP A 402 -10.62 6.83 -37.04
C ASP A 402 -9.31 7.62 -37.19
N HIS A 403 -9.08 8.67 -36.38
CA HIS A 403 -7.81 9.40 -36.38
C HIS A 403 -7.54 10.13 -35.05
N CYS A 404 -6.26 10.37 -34.77
CA CYS A 404 -5.78 11.27 -33.73
C CYS A 404 -4.46 11.91 -34.20
N MET A 405 -4.40 13.23 -34.19
CA MET A 405 -3.33 13.99 -34.81
C MET A 405 -2.97 15.24 -34.03
N VAL A 406 -1.68 15.59 -34.06
CA VAL A 406 -1.18 16.81 -33.44
C VAL A 406 -0.40 17.65 -34.45
N ALA A 407 -0.82 18.90 -34.61
CA ALA A 407 -0.11 19.93 -35.36
C ALA A 407 0.47 20.98 -34.44
N TRP A 408 1.46 21.72 -34.94
CA TRP A 408 2.03 22.85 -34.22
C TRP A 408 2.37 24.04 -35.12
N GLN A 409 2.49 25.22 -34.51
CA GLN A 409 3.05 26.42 -35.11
C GLN A 409 4.09 26.99 -34.15
N GLY A 410 5.25 27.40 -34.66
CA GLY A 410 6.32 28.01 -33.86
C GLY A 410 7.49 28.47 -34.73
N PRO A 411 8.63 28.86 -34.14
CA PRO A 411 9.81 29.32 -34.89
C PRO A 411 10.39 28.29 -35.88
N ASP A 412 10.10 27.00 -35.67
CA ASP A 412 10.48 25.89 -36.55
C ASP A 412 9.50 25.66 -37.70
N GLN A 413 8.22 25.97 -37.45
CA GLN A 413 7.11 25.80 -38.38
C GLN A 413 6.25 27.08 -38.30
N PRO A 414 6.63 28.15 -39.04
CA PRO A 414 6.00 29.46 -38.86
C PRO A 414 4.56 29.52 -39.43
N GLN A 415 4.18 28.56 -40.26
CA GLN A 415 2.86 28.47 -40.86
C GLN A 415 1.88 27.79 -39.89
N ALA A 416 0.78 28.46 -39.57
CA ALA A 416 -0.34 27.85 -38.86
C ALA A 416 -0.95 26.69 -39.69
N PRO A 417 -1.60 25.71 -39.04
CA PRO A 417 -2.33 24.67 -39.75
C PRO A 417 -3.41 25.28 -40.67
N ILE A 418 -3.61 24.67 -41.84
CA ILE A 418 -4.65 25.08 -42.81
C ILE A 418 -5.72 24.00 -42.81
N TYR A 419 -6.99 24.40 -42.79
CA TYR A 419 -8.13 23.48 -42.89
C TYR A 419 -7.98 22.54 -44.10
N GLY A 420 -8.14 21.24 -43.88
CA GLY A 420 -8.00 20.21 -44.92
C GLY A 420 -6.56 19.89 -45.33
N SER A 421 -5.55 20.36 -44.59
CA SER A 421 -4.13 20.11 -44.85
C SER A 421 -3.39 19.54 -43.64
N GLY A 422 -2.56 18.52 -43.88
CA GLY A 422 -1.64 17.94 -42.90
C GLY A 422 -0.26 18.60 -42.85
N SER A 423 -0.02 19.70 -43.56
CA SER A 423 1.30 20.33 -43.69
C SER A 423 1.92 20.83 -42.38
N ALA A 424 1.13 20.94 -41.30
CA ALA A 424 1.58 21.42 -39.99
C ALA A 424 1.59 20.31 -38.91
N VAL A 425 1.27 19.06 -39.27
CA VAL A 425 1.42 17.90 -38.38
C VAL A 425 2.89 17.79 -37.96
N ILE A 426 3.13 17.50 -36.68
CA ILE A 426 4.50 17.40 -36.17
C ILE A 426 5.20 16.20 -36.84
N ALA A 427 6.26 16.49 -37.59
CA ALA A 427 7.01 15.49 -38.33
C ALA A 427 7.93 14.69 -37.40
N GLY A 428 8.21 13.44 -37.76
CA GLY A 428 9.04 12.52 -36.99
C GLY A 428 10.45 13.01 -36.71
N ASN A 429 11.01 13.89 -37.55
CA ASN A 429 12.31 14.53 -37.28
C ASN A 429 12.29 15.55 -36.10
N ARG A 430 11.13 15.74 -35.47
CA ARG A 430 10.94 16.46 -34.20
C ARG A 430 10.48 15.56 -33.06
N LEU A 431 10.39 14.26 -33.30
CA LEU A 431 9.84 13.27 -32.36
C LEU A 431 10.81 12.12 -32.16
N SER A 432 10.89 11.57 -30.95
CA SER A 432 11.49 10.26 -30.72
C SER A 432 10.54 9.38 -29.91
N PRO A 433 10.50 8.06 -30.13
CA PRO A 433 9.60 7.18 -29.42
C PRO A 433 9.99 7.12 -27.94
N PHE A 434 9.01 6.81 -27.10
CA PHE A 434 9.26 6.32 -25.76
C PHE A 434 9.73 4.86 -25.90
N ALA A 435 11.01 4.57 -25.67
CA ALA A 435 11.58 3.23 -25.87
C ALA A 435 12.23 2.71 -24.58
N GLN A 436 11.70 1.60 -24.06
CA GLN A 436 12.29 0.84 -22.95
C GLN A 436 13.21 -0.23 -23.53
N LEU A 437 14.50 0.11 -23.75
CA LEU A 437 15.45 -0.76 -24.48
C LEU A 437 15.99 -1.93 -23.65
N LEU A 438 15.91 -1.85 -22.33
CA LEU A 438 16.48 -2.83 -21.41
C LEU A 438 15.35 -3.63 -20.77
N ALA A 439 15.66 -4.87 -20.40
CA ALA A 439 14.80 -5.66 -19.53
C ALA A 439 14.49 -4.89 -18.26
N HIS A 440 13.25 -4.96 -17.79
CA HIS A 440 12.75 -4.20 -16.66
C HIS A 440 11.81 -5.05 -15.79
N ASP A 441 11.31 -4.48 -14.71
CA ASP A 441 10.36 -5.12 -13.78
C ASP A 441 10.77 -6.55 -13.41
N PRO A 442 11.96 -6.73 -12.82
CA PRO A 442 12.44 -8.05 -12.43
C PRO A 442 11.50 -8.68 -11.38
N ASP A 443 11.22 -9.97 -11.55
CA ASP A 443 10.58 -10.83 -10.56
C ASP A 443 11.38 -12.14 -10.45
N PRO A 444 12.05 -12.43 -9.32
CA PRO A 444 12.08 -11.65 -8.09
C PRO A 444 12.66 -10.23 -8.28
N CYS A 445 12.11 -9.24 -7.57
CA CYS A 445 12.57 -7.86 -7.68
C CYS A 445 14.00 -7.68 -7.18
N ASP A 446 14.68 -6.61 -7.63
CA ASP A 446 16.07 -6.41 -7.25
C ASP A 446 16.22 -6.21 -5.73
N GLY A 447 17.09 -7.01 -5.13
CA GLY A 447 17.32 -7.06 -3.69
C GLY A 447 16.26 -7.88 -2.93
N GLN A 448 15.31 -8.54 -3.60
CA GLN A 448 14.27 -9.33 -2.93
C GLN A 448 14.91 -10.40 -2.02
N VAL A 449 14.50 -10.40 -0.76
CA VAL A 449 14.93 -11.40 0.22
C VAL A 449 13.84 -12.46 0.40
N SER A 450 14.23 -13.60 0.97
CA SER A 450 13.31 -14.70 1.30
C SER A 450 12.54 -15.28 0.10
N VAL A 451 13.20 -15.39 -1.05
CA VAL A 451 12.62 -16.05 -2.23
C VAL A 451 12.62 -17.56 -2.02
N GLU A 452 11.44 -18.19 -2.12
CA GLU A 452 11.28 -19.64 -1.98
C GLU A 452 11.79 -20.40 -3.21
N SER A 453 12.20 -21.66 -3.02
CA SER A 453 12.64 -22.54 -4.09
C SER A 453 11.52 -23.52 -4.48
N PRO A 454 11.26 -23.80 -5.78
CA PRO A 454 12.04 -23.41 -6.96
C PRO A 454 11.78 -21.97 -7.43
N VAL A 455 12.81 -21.34 -8.01
CA VAL A 455 12.73 -19.95 -8.47
C VAL A 455 12.45 -19.89 -9.97
N THR A 456 11.50 -19.05 -10.36
CA THR A 456 11.30 -18.63 -11.76
C THR A 456 11.62 -17.15 -11.86
N LEU A 457 12.53 -16.79 -12.76
CA LEU A 457 12.85 -15.41 -13.09
C LEU A 457 11.87 -14.94 -14.16
N ARG A 458 11.34 -13.71 -14.04
CA ARG A 458 10.48 -13.04 -15.01
C ARG A 458 10.90 -11.58 -15.13
N TRP A 459 10.68 -10.99 -16.29
CA TRP A 459 10.99 -9.58 -16.56
C TRP A 459 10.03 -9.03 -17.62
N GLY A 460 9.86 -7.72 -17.64
CA GLY A 460 9.37 -7.00 -18.80
C GLY A 460 10.45 -6.97 -19.88
N PRO A 461 10.20 -7.47 -21.10
CA PRO A 461 11.16 -7.42 -22.19
C PRO A 461 11.31 -6.00 -22.72
N GLY A 462 12.51 -5.60 -23.12
CA GLY A 462 12.71 -4.33 -23.82
C GLY A 462 11.94 -4.27 -25.13
N ASP A 463 11.46 -3.07 -25.52
CA ASP A 463 10.54 -2.81 -26.64
C ASP A 463 11.04 -3.33 -28.02
N TYR A 464 12.34 -3.56 -28.16
CA TYR A 464 12.95 -4.10 -29.39
C TYR A 464 13.56 -5.49 -29.21
N ALA A 465 13.42 -6.14 -28.07
CA ALA A 465 13.98 -7.46 -27.83
C ALA A 465 13.25 -8.53 -28.65
N ASP A 466 14.00 -9.28 -29.47
CA ASP A 466 13.51 -10.53 -30.08
C ASP A 466 13.78 -11.73 -29.17
N LYS A 467 14.86 -11.65 -28.39
CA LYS A 467 15.38 -12.73 -27.54
C LYS A 467 16.09 -12.16 -26.32
N HIS A 468 16.35 -13.02 -25.36
CA HIS A 468 16.95 -12.68 -24.07
C HIS A 468 18.13 -13.60 -23.80
N ASP A 469 19.31 -13.02 -23.58
CA ASP A 469 20.46 -13.75 -23.04
C ASP A 469 20.40 -13.72 -21.51
N VAL A 470 20.20 -14.88 -20.89
CA VAL A 470 19.98 -15.00 -19.44
C VAL A 470 21.30 -15.33 -18.73
N TYR A 471 21.61 -14.61 -17.66
CA TYR A 471 22.78 -14.85 -16.82
C TYR A 471 22.36 -15.00 -15.36
N VAL A 472 22.81 -16.05 -14.68
CA VAL A 472 22.47 -16.31 -13.27
C VAL A 472 23.65 -16.96 -12.56
N GLY A 473 24.02 -16.44 -11.38
CA GLY A 473 25.05 -17.04 -10.53
C GLY A 473 25.17 -16.38 -9.16
N THR A 474 25.96 -16.97 -8.27
CA THR A 474 26.14 -16.48 -6.89
C THR A 474 27.31 -15.50 -6.73
N ASN A 475 28.01 -15.17 -7.82
CA ASN A 475 29.12 -14.23 -7.84
C ASN A 475 28.76 -13.03 -8.75
N LYS A 476 28.54 -11.88 -8.13
CA LYS A 476 28.15 -10.64 -8.81
C LYS A 476 29.08 -10.26 -9.95
N ALA A 477 30.39 -10.31 -9.75
CA ALA A 477 31.37 -9.93 -10.76
C ALA A 477 31.32 -10.83 -12.01
N LEU A 478 30.99 -12.11 -11.85
CA LEU A 478 30.82 -13.03 -12.99
C LEU A 478 29.55 -12.71 -13.78
N VAL A 479 28.48 -12.27 -13.12
CA VAL A 479 27.23 -11.84 -13.77
C VAL A 479 27.41 -10.49 -14.44
N GLU A 480 28.03 -9.51 -13.80
CA GLU A 480 28.38 -8.20 -14.38
C GLU A 480 29.24 -8.32 -15.64
N SER A 481 30.21 -9.25 -15.64
CA SER A 481 31.11 -9.48 -16.77
C SER A 481 30.55 -10.42 -17.85
N ARG A 482 29.30 -10.89 -17.71
CA ARG A 482 28.67 -11.87 -18.62
C ARG A 482 29.54 -13.11 -18.85
N ALA A 483 30.15 -13.61 -17.78
CA ALA A 483 31.08 -14.72 -17.87
C ALA A 483 30.38 -16.00 -18.39
N PRO A 484 31.06 -16.83 -19.22
CA PRO A 484 30.45 -18.05 -19.77
C PRO A 484 29.93 -19.04 -18.71
N SER A 485 30.44 -18.99 -17.48
CA SER A 485 30.03 -19.88 -16.38
C SER A 485 28.65 -19.54 -15.79
N VAL A 486 28.15 -18.32 -15.98
CA VAL A 486 26.85 -17.87 -15.47
C VAL A 486 25.79 -17.73 -16.56
N TYR A 487 26.18 -17.83 -17.84
CA TYR A 487 25.25 -17.81 -18.97
C TYR A 487 24.34 -19.06 -18.97
N LYS A 488 23.04 -18.83 -19.08
CA LYS A 488 21.98 -19.85 -19.05
C LYS A 488 21.35 -20.12 -20.42
N GLY A 489 21.72 -19.34 -21.42
CA GLY A 489 21.28 -19.50 -22.80
C GLY A 489 20.45 -18.31 -23.29
N ARG A 490 20.28 -18.26 -24.61
CA ARG A 490 19.38 -17.35 -25.30
C ARG A 490 17.99 -17.97 -25.36
N ILE A 491 16.97 -17.21 -24.99
CA ILE A 491 15.58 -17.68 -24.99
C ILE A 491 14.65 -16.65 -25.63
N ASP A 492 13.50 -17.11 -26.09
CA ASP A 492 12.47 -16.27 -26.71
C ASP A 492 11.35 -15.89 -25.71
N SER A 493 11.38 -16.44 -24.47
CA SER A 493 10.41 -16.15 -23.41
C SER A 493 10.93 -15.10 -22.43
N ASN A 494 10.03 -14.29 -21.88
CA ASN A 494 10.32 -13.32 -20.81
C ASN A 494 10.35 -13.94 -19.40
N SER A 495 10.62 -15.25 -19.33
CA SER A 495 10.78 -15.98 -18.08
C SER A 495 11.76 -17.13 -18.22
N TYR A 496 12.45 -17.45 -17.12
CA TYR A 496 13.42 -18.52 -17.03
C TYR A 496 13.24 -19.29 -15.71
N ASN A 497 12.87 -20.57 -15.80
CA ASN A 497 12.78 -21.45 -14.63
C ASN A 497 14.18 -21.90 -14.21
N LEU A 498 14.68 -21.35 -13.10
CA LEU A 498 15.98 -21.69 -12.54
C LEU A 498 15.97 -23.06 -11.85
N GLY A 499 14.78 -23.55 -11.48
CA GLY A 499 14.59 -24.80 -10.75
C GLY A 499 15.00 -24.68 -9.27
N PRO A 500 15.30 -25.82 -8.62
CA PRO A 500 15.80 -25.84 -7.26
C PRO A 500 17.12 -25.06 -7.13
N VAL A 501 17.21 -24.24 -6.10
CA VAL A 501 18.38 -23.40 -5.80
C VAL A 501 18.85 -23.64 -4.38
N PHE A 502 20.14 -23.45 -4.13
CA PHE A 502 20.68 -23.51 -2.78
C PHE A 502 20.05 -22.45 -1.89
N SER A 503 19.44 -22.89 -0.80
CA SER A 503 18.85 -22.06 0.25
C SER A 503 19.87 -21.15 0.93
N GLY A 504 19.47 -19.93 1.28
CA GLY A 504 20.30 -18.96 2.00
C GLY A 504 21.41 -18.32 1.15
N MET A 505 21.35 -18.50 -0.17
CA MET A 505 22.30 -17.92 -1.11
C MET A 505 21.72 -16.69 -1.79
N ILE A 506 22.59 -15.70 -2.02
CA ILE A 506 22.32 -14.58 -2.92
C ILE A 506 22.61 -15.03 -4.35
N TYR A 507 21.63 -14.88 -5.22
CA TYR A 507 21.80 -15.03 -6.66
C TYR A 507 21.78 -13.65 -7.30
N TYR A 508 22.72 -13.43 -8.20
CA TYR A 508 22.76 -12.31 -9.12
C TYR A 508 22.29 -12.80 -10.47
N TRP A 509 21.48 -12.02 -11.15
CA TRP A 509 21.02 -12.34 -12.48
C TRP A 509 20.89 -11.09 -13.33
N ALA A 510 20.96 -11.29 -14.64
CA ALA A 510 20.85 -10.21 -15.61
C ALA A 510 20.25 -10.76 -16.90
N ILE A 511 19.57 -9.88 -17.61
CA ILE A 511 18.99 -10.15 -18.91
C ILE A 511 19.60 -9.17 -19.90
N ASP A 512 20.30 -9.70 -20.90
CA ASP A 512 20.68 -8.88 -22.05
C ASP A 512 19.64 -9.03 -23.14
N GLU A 513 19.11 -7.90 -23.60
CA GLU A 513 18.11 -7.86 -24.65
C GLU A 513 18.78 -8.00 -26.00
N VAL A 514 18.25 -8.86 -26.86
CA VAL A 514 18.87 -9.22 -28.13
C VAL A 514 17.93 -8.91 -29.28
N LYS A 515 18.42 -8.14 -30.25
CA LYS A 515 17.83 -7.98 -31.58
C LYS A 515 18.74 -8.59 -32.63
N ASP A 516 18.29 -9.66 -33.27
CA ASP A 516 19.09 -10.35 -34.29
C ASP A 516 19.13 -9.54 -35.61
N PHE A 517 18.05 -8.84 -35.97
CA PHE A 517 17.93 -8.05 -37.20
C PHE A 517 17.00 -6.85 -37.03
N GLY A 518 17.31 -5.69 -37.61
CA GLY A 518 16.44 -4.50 -37.52
C GLY A 518 17.22 -3.18 -37.58
N PRO A 519 16.57 -2.03 -37.28
CA PRO A 519 17.22 -0.72 -37.29
C PRO A 519 18.26 -0.52 -36.17
N VAL A 520 18.19 -1.34 -35.11
CA VAL A 520 19.12 -1.35 -33.98
C VAL A 520 19.55 -2.80 -33.64
N PRO A 521 20.21 -3.52 -34.57
CA PRO A 521 20.63 -4.89 -34.30
C PRO A 521 21.76 -4.88 -33.24
N GLY A 522 21.66 -5.74 -32.23
CA GLY A 522 22.61 -5.70 -31.13
C GLY A 522 22.20 -6.51 -29.92
N ILE A 523 23.10 -6.52 -28.94
CA ILE A 523 22.86 -7.01 -27.60
C ILE A 523 22.90 -5.79 -26.68
N TRP A 524 21.80 -5.48 -26.02
CA TRP A 524 21.70 -4.42 -25.03
C TRP A 524 21.87 -5.02 -23.65
N GLN A 525 22.99 -4.69 -23.03
CA GLN A 525 23.34 -5.24 -21.74
C GLN A 525 22.42 -4.67 -20.65
N GLY A 526 21.62 -5.52 -20.00
CA GLY A 526 20.71 -5.11 -18.94
C GLY A 526 21.38 -4.96 -17.57
N ASP A 527 20.63 -4.44 -16.61
CA ASP A 527 21.09 -4.29 -15.24
C ASP A 527 21.32 -5.66 -14.56
N VAL A 528 22.12 -5.66 -13.49
CA VAL A 528 22.33 -6.84 -12.64
C VAL A 528 21.43 -6.72 -11.43
N TRP A 529 20.42 -7.58 -11.37
CA TRP A 529 19.53 -7.71 -10.23
C TRP A 529 20.00 -8.82 -9.30
N SER A 530 19.48 -8.82 -8.09
CA SER A 530 19.80 -9.80 -7.06
C SER A 530 18.58 -10.26 -6.30
N PHE A 531 18.62 -11.50 -5.81
CA PHE A 531 17.67 -11.98 -4.82
C PHE A 531 18.34 -12.94 -3.84
N THR A 532 17.80 -13.06 -2.63
CA THR A 532 18.28 -13.97 -1.59
C THR A 532 17.23 -15.05 -1.35
N THR A 533 17.65 -16.31 -1.47
CA THR A 533 16.78 -17.45 -1.19
C THR A 533 16.59 -17.65 0.31
N VAL A 534 15.43 -18.18 0.72
CA VAL A 534 15.20 -18.53 2.13
C VAL A 534 16.30 -19.54 2.58
N PRO A 535 17.06 -19.27 3.67
CA PRO A 535 17.97 -20.23 4.28
C PRO A 535 17.24 -21.52 4.67
N ALA A 536 17.87 -22.68 4.43
CA ALA A 536 17.28 -23.93 4.89
C ALA A 536 17.30 -23.89 6.42
N PRO A 537 16.17 -24.16 7.10
CA PRO A 537 16.16 -24.15 8.55
C PRO A 537 17.09 -25.24 9.07
N ILE A 538 17.75 -24.95 10.19
CA ILE A 538 18.50 -25.93 10.96
C ILE A 538 17.53 -26.61 11.90
N PHE A 539 17.41 -27.93 11.82
CA PHE A 539 16.51 -28.70 12.69
C PHE A 539 17.23 -29.16 13.94
N VAL A 540 16.59 -29.00 15.10
CA VAL A 540 17.06 -29.43 16.41
C VAL A 540 15.96 -30.25 17.07
N ASP A 541 16.30 -31.47 17.48
CA ASP A 541 15.36 -32.39 18.11
C ASP A 541 16.12 -33.39 18.99
N VAL A 542 15.83 -33.38 20.28
CA VAL A 542 16.46 -34.29 21.25
C VAL A 542 16.15 -35.77 20.98
N ASP A 543 15.02 -36.07 20.33
CA ASP A 543 14.53 -37.42 20.04
C ASP A 543 14.93 -37.95 18.66
N ALA A 544 15.53 -37.10 17.80
CA ALA A 544 16.02 -37.53 16.48
C ALA A 544 17.10 -38.63 16.59
N THR A 545 17.08 -39.57 15.65
CA THR A 545 17.97 -40.76 15.68
C THR A 545 18.87 -40.92 14.44
N GLY A 546 18.79 -39.97 13.49
CA GLY A 546 19.51 -40.00 12.23
C GLY A 546 20.96 -39.51 12.31
N ALA A 547 21.40 -38.82 11.27
CA ALA A 547 22.80 -38.40 11.08
C ALA A 547 23.28 -37.31 12.05
N ASN A 548 22.36 -36.65 12.76
CA ASN A 548 22.65 -35.56 13.70
C ASN A 548 23.45 -34.42 13.03
N ASP A 549 22.97 -33.97 11.87
CA ASP A 549 23.57 -32.92 11.04
C ASP A 549 22.68 -31.68 10.83
N GLY A 550 21.45 -31.72 11.36
CA GLY A 550 20.50 -30.59 11.34
C GLY A 550 19.82 -30.35 9.99
N SER A 551 19.91 -31.29 9.04
CA SER A 551 19.42 -31.09 7.66
C SER A 551 17.91 -31.31 7.49
N ASN A 552 17.28 -32.08 8.37
CA ASN A 552 15.83 -32.36 8.41
C ASN A 552 15.47 -32.90 9.81
N TRP A 553 14.19 -33.15 10.11
CA TRP A 553 13.75 -33.66 11.42
C TRP A 553 14.36 -35.03 11.81
N ALA A 554 14.53 -35.96 10.87
CA ALA A 554 15.13 -37.27 11.18
C ALA A 554 16.63 -37.17 11.48
N ASP A 555 17.33 -36.25 10.80
CA ASP A 555 18.75 -35.99 10.96
C ASP A 555 19.03 -34.75 11.83
N ALA A 556 18.05 -34.28 12.61
CA ALA A 556 18.14 -33.07 13.42
C ALA A 556 19.27 -33.15 14.45
N TYR A 557 19.80 -31.99 14.85
CA TYR A 557 20.76 -31.96 15.95
C TYR A 557 20.07 -32.31 17.28
N ASN A 558 20.63 -33.27 18.04
CA ASN A 558 20.13 -33.63 19.38
C ASN A 558 20.44 -32.61 20.47
N SER A 559 21.13 -31.53 20.11
CA SER A 559 21.56 -30.49 21.03
C SER A 559 21.40 -29.14 20.35
N LEU A 560 20.66 -28.24 20.98
CA LEU A 560 20.52 -26.86 20.50
C LEU A 560 21.87 -26.14 20.40
N GLN A 561 22.87 -26.51 21.23
CA GLN A 561 24.21 -25.95 21.09
C GLN A 561 24.89 -26.29 19.76
N ASP A 562 24.56 -27.44 19.15
CA ASP A 562 25.12 -27.82 17.85
C ASP A 562 24.42 -27.03 16.74
N GLY A 563 23.09 -26.86 16.85
CA GLY A 563 22.31 -25.98 15.99
C GLY A 563 22.82 -24.54 16.02
N LEU A 564 23.07 -23.99 17.22
CA LEU A 564 23.65 -22.66 17.42
C LEU A 564 25.07 -22.56 16.84
N ALA A 565 25.93 -23.57 17.01
CA ALA A 565 27.26 -23.58 16.41
C ALA A 565 27.21 -23.59 14.87
N ARG A 566 26.29 -24.38 14.29
CA ARG A 566 26.03 -24.41 12.85
C ARG A 566 25.46 -23.10 12.34
N ALA A 567 24.53 -22.49 13.07
CA ALA A 567 23.97 -21.19 12.74
C ALA A 567 25.05 -20.11 12.77
N ASN A 568 25.90 -20.07 13.80
CA ASN A 568 26.95 -19.05 13.95
C ASN A 568 27.93 -19.04 12.76
N SER A 569 28.26 -20.21 12.22
CA SER A 569 29.15 -20.37 11.05
C SER A 569 28.47 -20.19 9.68
N SER A 570 27.14 -20.04 9.65
CA SER A 570 26.36 -19.87 8.41
C SER A 570 26.27 -18.41 7.96
N VAL A 571 26.03 -18.22 6.66
CA VAL A 571 25.57 -16.94 6.10
C VAL A 571 24.22 -16.61 6.71
N LYS A 572 24.03 -15.36 7.17
CA LYS A 572 22.80 -14.87 7.79
C LYS A 572 21.88 -14.25 6.72
N PRO A 573 20.54 -14.25 6.90
CA PRO A 573 19.80 -14.75 8.06
C PRO A 573 19.79 -16.27 8.18
N VAL A 574 19.46 -16.83 9.35
CA VAL A 574 19.30 -18.27 9.59
C VAL A 574 18.11 -18.51 10.52
N GLU A 575 17.34 -19.56 10.25
CA GLU A 575 16.31 -20.06 11.17
C GLU A 575 16.77 -21.40 11.78
N ILE A 576 16.56 -21.56 13.09
CA ILE A 576 16.69 -22.82 13.80
C ILE A 576 15.29 -23.22 14.28
N ARG A 577 14.79 -24.38 13.83
CA ARG A 577 13.55 -24.98 14.29
C ARG A 577 13.86 -25.99 15.37
N VAL A 578 13.22 -25.84 16.53
CA VAL A 578 13.45 -26.68 17.71
C VAL A 578 12.17 -27.42 18.02
N ALA A 579 12.24 -28.75 18.01
CA ALA A 579 11.14 -29.61 18.41
C ALA A 579 10.83 -29.48 19.91
N GLN A 580 9.62 -29.86 20.31
CA GLN A 580 9.23 -30.06 21.70
C GLN A 580 10.28 -30.87 22.47
N GLY A 581 10.38 -30.61 23.77
CA GLY A 581 11.33 -31.29 24.65
C GLY A 581 12.21 -30.35 25.46
N VAL A 582 13.16 -30.93 26.21
CA VAL A 582 13.99 -30.21 27.18
C VAL A 582 15.44 -30.12 26.69
N TYR A 583 15.93 -28.89 26.54
CA TYR A 583 17.26 -28.57 26.04
C TYR A 583 18.08 -27.90 27.14
N LYS A 584 19.30 -28.40 27.38
CA LYS A 584 20.22 -27.88 28.40
C LYS A 584 21.44 -27.20 27.76
N PRO A 585 21.98 -26.11 28.34
CA PRO A 585 23.15 -25.42 27.79
C PRO A 585 24.45 -26.25 27.76
N THR A 586 24.49 -27.36 28.50
CA THR A 586 25.62 -28.30 28.51
C THR A 586 25.20 -29.69 28.05
N ARG A 587 26.14 -30.39 27.41
CA ARG A 587 26.08 -31.85 27.28
C ARG A 587 26.55 -32.47 28.60
N TYR A 588 25.68 -32.49 29.61
CA TYR A 588 26.11 -32.93 30.93
C TYR A 588 26.47 -34.42 30.96
N VAL A 589 27.71 -34.72 31.35
CA VAL A 589 28.08 -36.02 31.92
C VAL A 589 27.95 -35.85 33.42
N PRO A 590 27.03 -36.57 34.10
CA PRO A 590 26.89 -36.43 35.53
C PRO A 590 28.23 -36.69 36.22
N PRO A 591 28.72 -35.78 37.07
CA PRO A 591 29.86 -36.03 37.91
C PRO A 591 29.51 -37.22 38.80
N PRO A 592 30.53 -38.00 39.24
CA PRO A 592 30.31 -39.06 40.20
C PRO A 592 29.47 -38.53 41.38
N LEU A 593 28.42 -39.27 41.75
CA LEU A 593 27.44 -38.90 42.79
C LEU A 593 28.06 -38.07 43.93
N GLY A 594 27.66 -36.80 44.03
CA GLY A 594 27.99 -35.91 45.14
C GLY A 594 29.10 -34.85 44.90
N ALA A 595 29.59 -34.67 43.68
CA ALA A 595 30.48 -33.54 43.35
C ALA A 595 29.70 -32.39 42.68
N PRO A 596 29.84 -31.13 43.14
CA PRO A 596 29.19 -29.98 42.52
C PRO A 596 29.71 -29.80 41.07
N PRO A 597 28.87 -29.34 40.12
CA PRO A 597 29.35 -29.06 38.78
C PRO A 597 30.42 -27.97 38.81
N SER A 598 31.37 -28.06 37.87
CA SER A 598 32.40 -27.04 37.71
C SER A 598 31.75 -25.67 37.43
N PRO A 599 32.29 -24.55 37.94
CA PRO A 599 31.86 -23.20 37.56
C PRO A 599 31.77 -22.97 36.04
N VAL A 600 32.58 -23.70 35.25
CA VAL A 600 32.55 -23.67 33.78
C VAL A 600 31.26 -24.26 33.21
N ALA A 601 30.69 -25.28 33.85
CA ALA A 601 29.43 -25.88 33.43
C ALA A 601 28.25 -24.95 33.70
N ARG A 602 28.25 -24.27 34.86
CA ARG A 602 27.22 -23.29 35.23
C ARG A 602 27.26 -22.03 34.37
N ALA A 603 28.43 -21.65 33.85
CA ALA A 603 28.58 -20.53 32.93
C ALA A 603 28.10 -20.82 31.49
N ALA A 604 27.72 -22.07 31.18
CA ALA A 604 27.17 -22.40 29.87
C ALA A 604 25.75 -21.86 29.70
N THR A 605 25.49 -21.31 28.52
CA THR A 605 24.27 -20.57 28.16
C THR A 605 23.91 -20.83 26.69
N PHE A 606 22.65 -20.63 26.32
CA PHE A 606 22.24 -20.48 24.92
C PHE A 606 22.48 -19.04 24.49
N GLN A 607 23.63 -18.79 23.85
CA GLN A 607 23.98 -17.47 23.34
C GLN A 607 23.19 -17.18 22.05
N LEU A 608 22.37 -16.13 22.06
CA LEU A 608 21.68 -15.63 20.87
C LEU A 608 22.69 -15.01 19.89
N ILE A 609 22.35 -15.06 18.60
CA ILE A 609 23.24 -14.68 17.50
C ILE A 609 22.52 -13.70 16.58
N LYS A 610 23.20 -12.62 16.18
CA LYS A 610 22.69 -11.65 15.19
C LYS A 610 22.29 -12.35 13.89
N GLY A 611 21.11 -12.03 13.37
CA GLY A 611 20.53 -12.58 12.15
C GLY A 611 20.07 -14.03 12.30
N VAL A 612 19.89 -14.54 13.52
CA VAL A 612 19.40 -15.89 13.77
C VAL A 612 18.05 -15.83 14.49
N VAL A 613 17.06 -16.49 13.89
CA VAL A 613 15.78 -16.79 14.53
C VAL A 613 15.87 -18.19 15.11
N ILE A 614 15.61 -18.33 16.40
CA ILE A 614 15.47 -19.62 17.08
C ILE A 614 13.99 -19.75 17.43
N LYS A 615 13.32 -20.76 16.89
CA LYS A 615 11.89 -20.96 17.03
C LYS A 615 11.59 -22.34 17.60
N GLY A 616 10.99 -22.37 18.78
CA GLY A 616 10.48 -23.56 19.44
C GLY A 616 9.06 -23.88 19.01
N ALA A 617 8.40 -24.76 19.75
CA ALA A 617 7.01 -25.17 19.55
C ALA A 617 6.71 -26.01 18.31
N TYR A 618 7.70 -26.74 17.78
CA TYR A 618 7.49 -27.72 16.71
C TYR A 618 7.22 -29.12 17.24
N ALA A 619 6.36 -29.87 16.56
CA ALA A 619 6.06 -31.26 16.89
C ALA A 619 7.29 -32.19 16.83
N GLY A 620 8.15 -32.03 15.81
CA GLY A 620 9.40 -32.77 15.70
C GLY A 620 9.29 -34.21 15.20
N PHE A 621 10.41 -34.92 15.28
CA PHE A 621 10.60 -36.29 14.82
C PHE A 621 9.69 -37.26 15.56
N GLY A 622 8.98 -38.09 14.79
CA GLY A 622 8.08 -39.12 15.33
C GLY A 622 6.60 -38.75 15.29
N GLU A 623 6.28 -37.47 15.14
CA GLU A 623 4.91 -36.97 14.99
C GLU A 623 4.38 -37.10 13.56
N ALA A 624 3.05 -37.06 13.42
CA ALA A 624 2.37 -37.23 12.13
C ALA A 624 2.69 -36.10 11.14
N ASP A 625 2.77 -34.86 11.65
CA ASP A 625 3.34 -33.71 10.95
C ASP A 625 4.45 -33.10 11.81
N PRO A 626 5.73 -33.46 11.55
CA PRO A 626 6.87 -32.91 12.29
C PRO A 626 7.01 -31.38 12.21
N ASN A 627 6.39 -30.73 11.21
CA ASN A 627 6.41 -29.26 11.07
C ASN A 627 5.20 -28.57 11.70
N ALA A 628 4.26 -29.30 12.31
CA ALA A 628 3.16 -28.69 13.04
C ALA A 628 3.74 -27.79 14.14
N TRP A 629 3.28 -26.53 14.15
CA TRP A 629 3.76 -25.48 15.06
C TRP A 629 2.58 -24.97 15.88
N ASP A 630 2.66 -25.16 17.18
CA ASP A 630 1.62 -24.79 18.14
C ASP A 630 2.26 -24.65 19.52
N ILE A 631 2.23 -23.44 20.05
CA ILE A 631 2.87 -23.09 21.32
C ILE A 631 2.20 -23.73 22.54
N ASP A 632 0.90 -23.98 22.46
CA ASP A 632 0.13 -24.56 23.56
C ASP A 632 0.23 -26.08 23.58
N THR A 633 0.53 -26.69 22.43
CA THR A 633 0.62 -28.15 22.28
C THR A 633 2.05 -28.68 22.40
N TYR A 634 3.04 -28.05 21.77
CA TYR A 634 4.39 -28.63 21.59
C TYR A 634 5.46 -27.92 22.44
N GLU A 635 5.34 -28.00 23.77
CA GLU A 635 6.23 -27.24 24.66
C GLU A 635 7.73 -27.50 24.43
N THR A 636 8.49 -26.42 24.22
CA THR A 636 9.95 -26.45 24.06
C THR A 636 10.62 -25.71 25.21
N ILE A 637 11.42 -26.43 26.00
CA ILE A 637 11.95 -25.95 27.28
C ILE A 637 13.47 -25.76 27.18
N LEU A 638 13.95 -24.53 27.41
CA LEU A 638 15.35 -24.24 27.70
C LEU A 638 15.53 -24.28 29.23
N SER A 639 16.24 -25.30 29.72
CA SER A 639 16.37 -25.56 31.16
C SER A 639 17.79 -25.35 31.67
N GLY A 640 17.92 -24.57 32.74
CA GLY A 640 19.13 -24.42 33.54
C GLY A 640 19.38 -25.56 34.54
N ASP A 641 18.44 -26.50 34.73
CA ASP A 641 18.61 -27.67 35.60
C ASP A 641 19.59 -28.65 34.95
N LEU A 642 20.88 -28.46 35.22
CA LEU A 642 21.95 -29.25 34.60
C LEU A 642 21.90 -30.72 35.03
N ALA A 643 21.51 -31.00 36.28
CA ALA A 643 21.56 -32.34 36.86
C ALA A 643 20.24 -33.13 36.73
N GLY A 644 19.13 -32.49 36.33
CA GLY A 644 17.83 -33.14 36.13
C GLY A 644 17.19 -33.61 37.45
N ASN A 645 17.53 -32.98 38.57
CA ASN A 645 17.24 -33.44 39.93
C ASN A 645 16.49 -32.40 40.77
N ASP A 646 15.96 -31.37 40.12
CA ASP A 646 15.28 -30.28 40.81
C ASP A 646 13.89 -30.67 41.36
N GLU A 647 13.31 -31.81 40.89
CA GLU A 647 11.94 -32.26 41.19
C GLU A 647 10.90 -31.12 40.93
N PRO A 648 9.57 -31.31 41.05
CA PRO A 648 8.59 -30.30 40.63
C PRO A 648 8.69 -28.92 41.32
N ASN A 649 9.43 -28.87 42.45
CA ASN A 649 9.51 -27.73 43.36
C ASN A 649 10.87 -27.02 43.35
N PHE A 650 11.81 -27.39 42.46
CA PHE A 650 13.12 -26.76 42.30
C PHE A 650 13.84 -26.51 43.64
N VAL A 651 14.05 -27.58 44.41
CA VAL A 651 14.64 -27.47 45.76
C VAL A 651 16.19 -27.56 45.73
N ASN A 652 16.78 -27.96 44.59
CA ASN A 652 18.21 -28.26 44.44
C ASN A 652 18.87 -27.39 43.35
N TYR A 653 18.89 -26.07 43.55
CA TYR A 653 19.32 -25.09 42.54
C TYR A 653 20.84 -24.82 42.47
N GLU A 654 21.68 -25.39 43.35
CA GLU A 654 23.09 -24.99 43.50
C GLU A 654 23.96 -25.26 42.25
N GLU A 655 23.55 -26.24 41.46
CA GLU A 655 24.17 -26.76 40.25
C GLU A 655 23.70 -26.08 38.96
N ASN A 656 22.64 -25.29 39.03
CA ASN A 656 21.96 -24.78 37.86
C ASN A 656 22.80 -23.75 37.10
N SER A 657 22.57 -23.64 35.80
CA SER A 657 23.19 -22.60 34.96
C SER A 657 22.98 -21.22 35.58
N TYR A 658 24.00 -20.37 35.56
CA TYR A 658 23.87 -18.98 35.97
C TYR A 658 22.90 -18.23 35.05
N HIS A 659 23.04 -18.42 33.75
CA HIS A 659 22.15 -17.86 32.73
C HIS A 659 21.72 -18.98 31.80
N VAL A 660 20.42 -19.18 31.62
CA VAL A 660 19.92 -20.16 30.64
C VAL A 660 20.16 -19.63 29.23
N VAL A 661 19.84 -18.35 29.01
CA VAL A 661 19.99 -17.65 27.73
C VAL A 661 20.86 -16.40 27.91
N THR A 662 21.64 -16.06 26.89
CA THR A 662 22.40 -14.80 26.86
C THR A 662 22.17 -14.11 25.53
N GLY A 663 21.67 -12.87 25.57
CA GLY A 663 21.48 -12.01 24.39
C GLY A 663 22.49 -10.87 24.32
N SER A 664 23.60 -10.97 25.05
CA SER A 664 24.65 -9.95 25.04
C SER A 664 25.27 -9.80 23.65
N GLY A 665 25.54 -8.55 23.25
CA GLY A 665 26.18 -8.24 21.98
C GLY A 665 25.32 -8.44 20.72
N THR A 666 24.01 -8.70 20.84
CA THR A 666 23.09 -8.87 19.69
C THR A 666 22.35 -7.58 19.32
N ASP A 667 21.58 -7.60 18.24
CA ASP A 667 20.61 -6.58 17.85
C ASP A 667 19.25 -7.24 17.63
N GLU A 668 18.24 -6.50 17.17
CA GLU A 668 16.86 -6.97 17.05
C GLU A 668 16.70 -8.18 16.10
N THR A 669 17.71 -8.46 15.27
CA THR A 669 17.72 -9.59 14.34
C THR A 669 18.05 -10.93 15.00
N ALA A 670 18.47 -10.93 16.27
CA ALA A 670 18.53 -12.13 17.09
C ALA A 670 17.18 -12.37 17.75
N VAL A 671 16.44 -13.37 17.25
CA VAL A 671 15.05 -13.64 17.66
C VAL A 671 14.97 -14.96 18.42
N LEU A 672 14.29 -14.96 19.58
CA LEU A 672 13.92 -16.15 20.33
C LEU A 672 12.38 -16.22 20.40
N ASP A 673 11.78 -17.26 19.84
CA ASP A 673 10.31 -17.39 19.69
C ASP A 673 9.81 -18.74 20.20
N GLY A 674 8.84 -18.75 21.13
CA GLY A 674 8.12 -19.98 21.53
C GLY A 674 8.86 -20.90 22.49
N PHE A 675 9.54 -20.37 23.52
CA PHE A 675 10.29 -21.17 24.51
C PHE A 675 9.83 -20.93 25.95
N THR A 676 9.79 -21.99 26.75
CA THR A 676 9.85 -21.89 28.21
C THR A 676 11.31 -21.83 28.66
N ILE A 677 11.72 -20.75 29.33
CA ILE A 677 13.06 -20.56 29.91
C ILE A 677 12.98 -20.70 31.43
N THR A 678 13.60 -21.74 31.98
CA THR A 678 13.44 -22.09 33.39
C THR A 678 14.71 -22.57 34.07
N ALA A 679 14.67 -22.63 35.40
CA ALA A 679 15.69 -23.21 36.26
C ALA A 679 17.06 -22.52 36.21
N GLY A 680 17.16 -21.26 35.80
CA GLY A 680 18.38 -20.48 35.95
C GLY A 680 18.63 -20.05 37.40
N TYR A 681 19.88 -20.08 37.87
CA TYR A 681 20.26 -19.65 39.21
C TYR A 681 21.55 -18.80 39.24
N ALA A 682 21.44 -17.51 38.95
CA ALA A 682 22.55 -16.55 38.93
C ALA A 682 22.96 -16.11 40.35
N ASN A 683 23.65 -16.98 41.10
CA ASN A 683 24.11 -16.72 42.48
C ASN A 683 25.64 -16.57 42.62
N GLY A 684 26.35 -16.28 41.53
CA GLY A 684 27.79 -16.13 41.50
C GLY A 684 28.32 -14.90 42.25
N PHE A 685 29.65 -14.79 42.36
CA PHE A 685 30.32 -13.66 43.02
C PHE A 685 30.50 -12.48 42.05
N GLY A 686 29.40 -11.79 41.75
CA GLY A 686 29.38 -10.56 40.95
C GLY A 686 29.00 -10.77 39.50
N ASN A 687 28.92 -9.64 38.78
CA ASN A 687 28.49 -9.60 37.39
C ASN A 687 29.46 -10.37 36.45
N PRO A 688 28.96 -11.15 35.47
CA PRO A 688 27.54 -11.35 35.13
C PRO A 688 26.82 -12.40 35.98
N ASP A 689 27.55 -13.33 36.61
CA ASP A 689 27.03 -14.56 37.24
C ASP A 689 26.08 -14.35 38.44
N ASP A 690 25.91 -13.12 38.92
CA ASP A 690 24.95 -12.73 39.96
C ASP A 690 23.60 -12.21 39.41
N SER A 691 23.44 -12.14 38.09
CA SER A 691 22.35 -11.40 37.43
C SER A 691 21.67 -12.14 36.29
N GLY A 692 20.33 -12.15 36.19
CA GLY A 692 19.63 -12.67 35.00
C GLY A 692 19.64 -14.19 34.93
N GLY A 693 18.90 -14.85 35.83
CA GLY A 693 18.84 -16.31 35.89
C GLY A 693 18.32 -16.94 34.59
N GLY A 694 17.17 -16.46 34.11
CA GLY A 694 16.62 -16.88 32.83
C GLY A 694 17.44 -16.33 31.65
N MET A 695 17.57 -15.00 31.57
CA MET A 695 18.31 -14.33 30.51
C MET A 695 19.18 -13.18 31.01
N TYR A 696 20.38 -13.07 30.45
CA TYR A 696 21.29 -11.95 30.68
C TYR A 696 21.61 -11.22 29.37
N ASN A 697 21.44 -9.89 29.37
CA ASN A 697 21.73 -9.00 28.26
C ASN A 697 22.69 -7.89 28.69
N THR A 698 23.73 -7.68 27.88
CA THR A 698 24.59 -6.48 27.97
C THR A 698 25.05 -6.04 26.60
N ASN A 699 24.98 -4.73 26.33
CA ASN A 699 25.24 -4.15 25.00
C ASN A 699 24.56 -4.95 23.85
N GLY A 700 23.34 -5.44 24.07
CA GLY A 700 22.62 -6.29 23.13
C GLY A 700 21.11 -6.08 23.21
N SER A 701 20.45 -6.02 22.05
CA SER A 701 19.02 -5.69 21.96
C SER A 701 18.23 -6.77 21.21
N PRO A 702 18.21 -8.04 21.68
CA PRO A 702 17.48 -9.12 21.01
C PRO A 702 15.96 -8.89 21.02
N THR A 703 15.27 -9.61 20.12
CA THR A 703 13.81 -9.71 20.10
C THR A 703 13.39 -11.05 20.72
N VAL A 704 12.48 -11.03 21.69
CA VAL A 704 11.97 -12.22 22.38
C VAL A 704 10.45 -12.24 22.22
N ILE A 705 9.92 -13.34 21.72
CA ILE A 705 8.52 -13.46 21.30
C ILE A 705 7.93 -14.73 21.90
N ASN A 706 6.70 -14.69 22.39
CA ASN A 706 5.97 -15.88 22.85
C ASN A 706 6.79 -16.76 23.83
N CYS A 707 7.58 -16.14 24.72
CA CYS A 707 8.46 -16.87 25.63
C CYS A 707 7.96 -16.78 27.07
N THR A 708 8.10 -17.87 27.81
CA THR A 708 7.75 -17.97 29.22
C THR A 708 9.02 -18.07 30.07
N PHE A 709 9.32 -17.04 30.85
CA PHE A 709 10.35 -17.06 31.88
C PHE A 709 9.73 -17.53 33.20
N SER A 710 10.04 -18.76 33.61
CA SER A 710 9.42 -19.36 34.79
C SER A 710 10.45 -19.86 35.80
N LYS A 711 10.20 -19.59 37.09
CA LYS A 711 10.95 -20.18 38.21
C LYS A 711 12.48 -19.96 38.13
N ASN A 712 12.91 -18.84 37.53
CA ASN A 712 14.32 -18.47 37.50
C ASN A 712 14.68 -17.62 38.72
N ALA A 713 15.92 -17.75 39.18
CA ALA A 713 16.41 -17.08 40.37
C ALA A 713 17.78 -16.41 40.16
N ALA A 714 18.00 -15.29 40.84
CA ALA A 714 19.27 -14.58 40.78
C ALA A 714 19.56 -13.75 42.04
N GLY A 715 20.81 -13.29 42.17
CA GLY A 715 21.16 -12.17 43.04
C GLY A 715 20.44 -10.89 42.60
N TYR A 716 20.40 -10.63 41.28
CA TYR A 716 19.72 -9.52 40.64
C TYR A 716 18.97 -9.99 39.38
N ALA A 717 17.67 -9.73 39.24
CA ALA A 717 16.90 -10.12 38.05
C ALA A 717 16.75 -11.64 37.88
N GLY A 718 15.71 -12.22 38.50
CA GLY A 718 15.45 -13.66 38.41
C GLY A 718 15.18 -14.10 36.97
N GLY A 719 14.27 -13.40 36.28
CA GLY A 719 13.90 -13.68 34.90
C GLY A 719 14.90 -13.11 33.89
N MET A 720 15.08 -11.79 33.84
CA MET A 720 15.91 -11.11 32.83
C MET A 720 16.69 -9.92 33.39
N ALA A 721 18.01 -9.88 33.16
CA ALA A 721 18.85 -8.73 33.48
C ALA A 721 19.27 -7.99 32.20
N ASN A 722 18.98 -6.69 32.14
CA ASN A 722 19.33 -5.79 31.05
C ASN A 722 20.29 -4.71 31.59
N ARG A 723 21.58 -4.83 31.28
CA ARG A 723 22.64 -3.95 31.80
C ARG A 723 23.47 -3.32 30.69
N ASP A 724 23.86 -2.05 30.88
CA ASP A 724 24.80 -1.33 30.02
C ASP A 724 24.32 -1.22 28.55
N TYR A 725 23.47 -0.22 28.28
CA TYR A 725 23.07 0.19 26.93
C TYR A 725 22.41 -0.92 26.10
N CYS A 726 21.41 -1.60 26.66
CA CYS A 726 20.64 -2.64 25.96
C CYS A 726 19.16 -2.32 25.91
N SER A 727 18.50 -2.62 24.79
CA SER A 727 17.08 -2.31 24.59
C SER A 727 16.34 -3.50 23.96
N PRO A 728 16.26 -4.66 24.64
CA PRO A 728 15.54 -5.81 24.12
C PRO A 728 14.05 -5.50 23.95
N THR A 729 13.45 -6.13 22.94
CA THR A 729 12.00 -6.06 22.68
C THR A 729 11.37 -7.39 23.05
N LEU A 730 10.36 -7.37 23.90
CA LEU A 730 9.60 -8.54 24.33
C LEU A 730 8.16 -8.38 23.88
N ILE A 731 7.64 -9.42 23.22
CA ILE A 731 6.29 -9.47 22.66
C ILE A 731 5.65 -10.77 23.13
N ASN A 732 4.42 -10.71 23.66
CA ASN A 732 3.67 -11.89 24.10
C ASN A 732 4.45 -12.78 25.10
N CYS A 733 5.26 -12.17 25.97
CA CYS A 733 6.11 -12.91 26.90
C CYS A 733 5.47 -12.98 28.30
N THR A 734 5.65 -14.12 28.97
CA THR A 734 5.16 -14.34 30.34
C THR A 734 6.31 -14.48 31.31
N PHE A 735 6.27 -13.76 32.43
CA PHE A 735 7.18 -13.91 33.57
C PHE A 735 6.40 -14.41 34.77
N ILE A 736 6.66 -15.64 35.19
CA ILE A 736 5.93 -16.29 36.28
C ILE A 736 6.84 -16.88 37.36
N GLY A 737 6.60 -16.49 38.61
CA GLY A 737 7.30 -17.08 39.76
C GLY A 737 8.83 -16.91 39.73
N ASN A 738 9.35 -15.86 39.09
CA ASN A 738 10.80 -15.57 39.11
C ASN A 738 11.16 -14.87 40.43
N ALA A 739 12.30 -15.23 41.03
CA ALA A 739 12.66 -14.82 42.38
C ALA A 739 14.03 -14.15 42.47
N VAL A 740 14.17 -13.19 43.40
CA VAL A 740 15.44 -12.52 43.69
C VAL A 740 15.83 -12.67 45.16
N THR A 741 17.09 -13.01 45.41
CA THR A 741 17.62 -13.20 46.77
C THR A 741 18.15 -11.91 47.41
N SER A 742 18.58 -10.92 46.60
CA SER A 742 19.20 -9.70 47.10
C SER A 742 18.39 -8.43 46.84
N SER A 743 18.48 -7.76 45.69
CA SER A 743 18.06 -6.35 45.54
C SER A 743 17.38 -6.00 44.21
N ALA A 744 16.62 -6.88 43.58
CA ALA A 744 15.99 -6.58 42.28
C ALA A 744 14.60 -7.23 42.13
N ALA A 745 14.20 -7.45 40.88
CA ALA A 745 12.88 -7.85 40.40
C ALA A 745 12.96 -9.08 39.48
N ALA A 746 11.87 -9.52 38.84
CA ALA A 746 11.98 -10.47 37.72
C ALA A 746 12.79 -9.88 36.55
N ILE A 747 12.52 -8.63 36.15
CA ILE A 747 13.30 -7.88 35.16
C ILE A 747 14.03 -6.71 35.81
N PHE A 748 15.34 -6.58 35.56
CA PHE A 748 16.12 -5.44 36.01
C PHE A 748 16.76 -4.69 34.84
N ASN A 749 16.36 -3.43 34.67
CA ASN A 749 16.95 -2.50 33.70
C ASN A 749 17.93 -1.55 34.39
N TRP A 750 19.16 -1.50 33.89
CA TRP A 750 20.21 -0.66 34.45
C TRP A 750 21.05 0.04 33.38
N LYS A 751 21.34 1.33 33.62
CA LYS A 751 22.33 2.14 32.90
C LYS A 751 22.02 2.26 31.41
N SER A 752 21.06 3.12 31.13
CA SER A 752 20.53 3.46 29.80
C SER A 752 20.03 2.23 29.02
N SER A 753 19.37 1.29 29.72
CA SER A 753 18.88 0.05 29.10
C SER A 753 17.35 0.09 28.94
N GLY A 754 16.87 0.30 27.72
CA GLY A 754 15.46 0.60 27.45
C GLY A 754 14.67 -0.57 26.88
N THR A 755 14.19 -1.46 27.75
CA THR A 755 13.34 -2.59 27.32
C THR A 755 11.98 -2.11 26.79
N LYS A 756 11.50 -2.73 25.70
CA LYS A 756 10.12 -2.56 25.21
C LYS A 756 9.32 -3.81 25.54
N LEU A 757 8.20 -3.66 26.23
CA LEU A 757 7.29 -4.75 26.63
C LEU A 757 5.95 -4.53 25.94
N VAL A 758 5.54 -5.49 25.11
CA VAL A 758 4.25 -5.46 24.41
C VAL A 758 3.53 -6.76 24.70
N ASN A 759 2.27 -6.70 25.11
CA ASN A 759 1.44 -7.88 25.38
C ASN A 759 2.11 -8.85 26.39
N CYS A 760 2.79 -8.32 27.40
CA CYS A 760 3.55 -9.13 28.35
C CYS A 760 2.81 -9.31 29.68
N THR A 761 2.92 -10.50 30.26
CA THR A 761 2.24 -10.89 31.49
C THR A 761 3.22 -11.15 32.62
N PHE A 762 3.01 -10.57 33.80
CA PHE A 762 3.84 -10.74 34.99
C PHE A 762 3.02 -11.26 36.16
N LYS A 763 3.22 -12.54 36.51
CA LYS A 763 2.42 -13.24 37.54
C LYS A 763 3.29 -13.76 38.68
N GLY A 764 2.96 -13.39 39.92
CA GLY A 764 3.58 -14.00 41.11
C GLY A 764 5.10 -13.85 41.22
N ASN A 765 5.70 -12.82 40.61
CA ASN A 765 7.15 -12.62 40.70
C ASN A 765 7.54 -12.02 42.05
N PHE A 766 8.73 -12.40 42.53
CA PHE A 766 9.23 -12.01 43.84
C PHE A 766 10.52 -11.20 43.74
N GLY A 767 10.46 -9.96 44.22
CA GLY A 767 11.57 -9.03 44.26
C GLY A 767 11.81 -8.46 45.65
N ARG A 768 12.92 -7.75 45.82
CA ARG A 768 13.10 -6.85 46.96
C ARG A 768 12.54 -5.46 46.67
N HIS A 769 12.76 -4.96 45.45
CA HIS A 769 12.26 -3.69 44.93
C HIS A 769 11.75 -3.92 43.51
N GLY A 770 10.47 -3.64 43.24
CA GLY A 770 9.84 -4.04 41.98
C GLY A 770 9.63 -5.55 41.98
N GLY A 771 8.48 -6.09 42.39
CA GLY A 771 8.29 -7.55 42.38
C GLY A 771 8.47 -8.13 40.97
N ALA A 772 7.92 -7.43 39.97
CA ALA A 772 8.03 -7.78 38.56
C ALA A 772 9.17 -7.06 37.85
N VAL A 773 9.21 -5.72 37.91
CA VAL A 773 10.16 -4.93 37.11
C VAL A 773 10.82 -3.85 37.97
N ARG A 774 12.14 -3.72 37.84
CA ARG A 774 12.91 -2.62 38.42
C ARG A 774 13.65 -1.86 37.31
N ILE A 775 13.52 -0.54 37.33
CA ILE A 775 14.09 0.37 36.33
C ILE A 775 14.98 1.39 37.05
N TYR A 776 16.25 1.40 36.67
CA TYR A 776 17.25 2.32 37.21
C TYR A 776 18.05 2.97 36.08
N ASP A 777 18.08 4.30 36.06
CA ASP A 777 18.81 5.08 35.05
C ASP A 777 18.47 4.64 33.61
N SER A 778 17.19 4.39 33.30
CA SER A 778 16.75 3.74 32.05
C SER A 778 15.38 4.23 31.57
N SER A 779 15.02 3.93 30.32
CA SER A 779 13.74 4.36 29.73
C SER A 779 12.95 3.16 29.18
N VAL A 780 11.77 2.86 29.71
CA VAL A 780 10.99 1.65 29.38
C VAL A 780 9.60 2.02 28.88
N THR A 781 9.11 1.31 27.87
CA THR A 781 7.73 1.41 27.38
C THR A 781 7.02 0.08 27.60
N LEU A 782 5.81 0.14 28.16
CA LEU A 782 4.94 -1.00 28.38
C LEU A 782 3.59 -0.72 27.73
N THR A 783 3.14 -1.66 26.92
CA THR A 783 1.88 -1.58 26.17
C THR A 783 1.14 -2.90 26.33
N ASN A 784 -0.15 -2.86 26.67
CA ASN A 784 -1.02 -4.04 26.81
C ASN A 784 -0.44 -5.09 27.78
N CYS A 785 0.16 -4.64 28.89
CA CYS A 785 0.82 -5.53 29.85
C CYS A 785 0.00 -5.73 31.12
N THR A 786 0.07 -6.92 31.70
CA THR A 786 -0.57 -7.25 32.98
C THR A 786 0.46 -7.53 34.08
N PHE A 787 0.17 -7.06 35.29
CA PHE A 787 0.95 -7.31 36.49
C PHE A 787 0.02 -7.78 37.60
N SER A 788 0.05 -9.08 37.93
CA SER A 788 -0.80 -9.63 38.98
C SER A 788 -0.07 -10.48 40.03
N GLY A 789 -0.42 -10.26 41.29
CA GLY A 789 0.12 -11.04 42.41
C GLY A 789 1.64 -10.90 42.63
N ASN A 790 2.29 -9.89 42.06
CA ASN A 790 3.73 -9.70 42.24
C ASN A 790 4.03 -9.14 43.64
N PHE A 791 5.13 -9.58 44.22
CA PHE A 791 5.50 -9.24 45.59
C PHE A 791 6.89 -8.61 45.64
N ALA A 792 6.98 -7.42 46.22
CA ALA A 792 8.23 -6.81 46.65
C ALA A 792 8.34 -6.84 48.17
N ARG A 793 9.49 -7.28 48.70
CA ARG A 793 9.73 -7.24 50.15
C ARG A 793 9.70 -5.82 50.71
N GLU A 794 10.18 -4.82 49.98
CA GLU A 794 10.35 -3.44 50.45
C GLU A 794 9.38 -2.47 49.75
N GLU A 795 9.70 -1.98 48.55
CA GLU A 795 8.87 -1.02 47.79
C GLU A 795 8.56 -1.49 46.36
N GLY A 796 7.46 -1.01 45.78
CA GLY A 796 7.12 -1.26 44.37
C GLY A 796 6.69 -2.69 44.14
N GLY A 797 5.51 -3.10 44.59
CA GLY A 797 5.07 -4.51 44.51
C GLY A 797 5.08 -5.04 43.08
N ALA A 798 4.69 -4.26 42.07
CA ALA A 798 4.93 -4.58 40.66
C ALA A 798 6.18 -3.88 40.11
N LEU A 799 6.19 -2.54 40.14
CA LEU A 799 7.16 -1.72 39.43
C LEU A 799 7.92 -0.79 40.40
N TYR A 800 9.24 -0.73 40.23
CA TYR A 800 10.11 0.24 40.92
C TYR A 800 10.87 1.10 39.91
N VAL A 801 10.78 2.42 40.03
CA VAL A 801 11.36 3.40 39.11
C VAL A 801 12.29 4.37 39.84
N SER A 802 13.50 4.56 39.34
CA SER A 802 14.47 5.53 39.88
C SER A 802 15.38 6.09 38.77
N PHE A 803 15.58 7.41 38.74
CA PHE A 803 16.33 8.15 37.72
C PHE A 803 15.93 7.79 36.27
N SER A 804 14.65 7.54 36.02
CA SER A 804 14.20 6.82 34.80
C SER A 804 12.98 7.47 34.14
N SER A 805 12.67 7.08 32.91
CA SER A 805 11.45 7.46 32.20
C SER A 805 10.60 6.23 31.87
N VAL A 806 9.32 6.24 32.26
CA VAL A 806 8.42 5.10 32.01
C VAL A 806 7.14 5.60 31.35
N LYS A 807 6.74 4.91 30.27
CA LYS A 807 5.45 5.09 29.61
C LYS A 807 4.67 3.79 29.70
N LEU A 808 3.47 3.89 30.28
CA LEU A 808 2.49 2.81 30.40
C LEU A 808 1.28 3.20 29.55
N SER A 809 0.94 2.38 28.57
CA SER A 809 -0.32 2.47 27.83
C SER A 809 -1.07 1.16 28.01
N ASN A 810 -2.37 1.23 28.28
CA ASN A 810 -3.23 0.05 28.26
C ASN A 810 -2.72 -1.07 29.20
N CYS A 811 -2.30 -0.73 30.42
CA CYS A 811 -1.72 -1.73 31.34
C CYS A 811 -2.62 -1.95 32.55
N SER A 812 -2.67 -3.19 33.06
CA SER A 812 -3.42 -3.55 34.26
C SER A 812 -2.49 -4.02 35.38
N PHE A 813 -2.56 -3.38 36.54
CA PHE A 813 -1.83 -3.74 37.76
C PHE A 813 -2.82 -4.13 38.85
N SER A 814 -2.85 -5.40 39.22
CA SER A 814 -3.76 -5.91 40.23
C SER A 814 -3.10 -6.74 41.32
N SER A 815 -3.47 -6.52 42.58
CA SER A 815 -3.07 -7.39 43.70
C SER A 815 -1.57 -7.55 43.89
N ASN A 816 -0.80 -6.53 43.51
CA ASN A 816 0.64 -6.49 43.75
C ASN A 816 0.92 -5.90 45.14
N ILE A 817 1.95 -6.43 45.82
CA ILE A 817 2.16 -6.20 47.25
C ILE A 817 3.57 -5.66 47.53
N ALA A 818 3.66 -4.54 48.25
CA ALA A 818 4.88 -4.04 48.86
C ALA A 818 4.87 -4.34 50.38
N GLY A 819 5.67 -5.32 50.80
CA GLY A 819 5.51 -5.94 52.12
C GLY A 819 5.93 -5.11 53.33
N LEU A 820 6.83 -4.14 53.17
CA LEU A 820 7.36 -3.35 54.30
C LEU A 820 7.14 -1.84 54.19
N PHE A 821 7.05 -1.30 52.97
CA PHE A 821 7.00 0.14 52.75
C PHE A 821 5.86 0.52 51.81
N TYR A 822 6.15 1.16 50.68
CA TYR A 822 5.15 1.88 49.89
C TYR A 822 5.06 1.43 48.43
N GLY A 823 3.93 1.70 47.81
CA GLY A 823 3.68 1.51 46.38
C GLY A 823 3.53 0.04 46.03
N GLY A 824 2.42 -0.58 46.43
CA GLY A 824 2.04 -1.94 46.03
C GLY A 824 2.00 -2.12 44.52
N GLY A 825 1.44 -1.15 43.78
CA GLY A 825 1.50 -1.13 42.32
C GLY A 825 2.85 -0.62 41.84
N ILE A 826 3.03 0.70 41.89
CA ILE A 826 4.20 1.39 41.38
C ILE A 826 4.85 2.24 42.47
N TYR A 827 6.16 2.10 42.63
CA TYR A 827 6.98 2.99 43.44
C TYR A 827 7.92 3.81 42.56
N ASN A 828 7.65 5.12 42.47
CA ASN A 828 8.48 6.10 41.78
C ASN A 828 9.32 6.88 42.80
N ARG A 829 10.57 6.43 43.01
CA ARG A 829 11.40 6.84 44.15
C ARG A 829 11.74 8.34 44.19
N ASP A 830 12.14 8.88 43.06
CA ASP A 830 12.80 10.19 42.99
C ASP A 830 12.00 11.14 42.08
N GLY A 831 11.85 12.40 42.47
CA GLY A 831 11.12 13.42 41.68
C GLY A 831 11.75 13.78 40.32
N SER A 832 12.90 13.21 39.98
CA SER A 832 13.55 13.33 38.67
C SER A 832 13.08 12.30 37.65
N SER A 833 12.40 11.23 38.09
CA SER A 833 11.87 10.22 37.17
C SER A 833 10.51 10.64 36.63
N SER A 834 10.28 10.46 35.33
CA SER A 834 9.01 10.75 34.69
C SER A 834 8.20 9.47 34.50
N LEU A 835 6.94 9.50 34.94
CA LEU A 835 6.02 8.38 34.85
C LEU A 835 4.74 8.85 34.14
N PHE A 836 4.43 8.25 32.99
CA PHE A 836 3.25 8.56 32.17
C PHE A 836 2.36 7.33 32.09
N LEU A 837 1.09 7.48 32.44
CA LEU A 837 0.07 6.43 32.38
C LEU A 837 -1.11 6.91 31.54
N ILE A 838 -1.54 6.07 30.61
CA ILE A 838 -2.70 6.31 29.77
C ILE A 838 -3.49 5.01 29.65
N ASN A 839 -4.82 5.05 29.78
CA ASN A 839 -5.70 3.88 29.63
C ASN A 839 -5.29 2.73 30.56
N CYS A 840 -4.82 3.02 31.78
CA CYS A 840 -4.31 1.99 32.70
C CYS A 840 -5.28 1.72 33.85
N ILE A 841 -5.29 0.48 34.35
CA ILE A 841 -5.97 0.11 35.60
C ILE A 841 -4.92 -0.21 36.68
N LEU A 842 -5.06 0.40 37.86
CA LEU A 842 -4.30 0.08 39.06
C LEU A 842 -5.28 -0.12 40.22
N PHE A 843 -5.51 -1.38 40.57
CA PHE A 843 -6.53 -1.76 41.55
C PHE A 843 -6.08 -2.92 42.44
N ASN A 844 -6.60 -3.01 43.66
CA ASN A 844 -6.28 -4.03 44.66
C ASN A 844 -4.78 -4.17 45.01
N ASN A 845 -3.92 -3.23 44.61
CA ASN A 845 -2.52 -3.27 45.02
C ASN A 845 -2.39 -2.79 46.46
N SER A 846 -1.51 -3.42 47.23
CA SER A 846 -1.38 -3.13 48.66
C SER A 846 0.05 -2.85 49.10
N ASP A 847 0.19 -1.99 50.10
CA ASP A 847 1.43 -1.73 50.79
C ASP A 847 1.22 -1.69 52.31
N SER A 848 2.24 -1.28 53.08
CA SER A 848 2.15 -1.22 54.55
C SER A 848 1.05 -0.27 55.08
N GLY A 849 0.54 0.64 54.25
CA GLY A 849 -0.56 1.56 54.53
C GLY A 849 -1.95 1.05 54.15
N GLY A 850 -2.06 -0.04 53.39
CA GLY A 850 -3.33 -0.60 52.91
C GLY A 850 -3.43 -0.60 51.39
N MET A 851 -4.61 -0.31 50.84
CA MET A 851 -4.93 -0.32 49.39
C MET A 851 -5.41 1.05 48.90
N ASP A 852 -4.93 2.14 49.49
CA ASP A 852 -5.31 3.50 49.08
C ASP A 852 -4.60 3.96 47.79
N GLU A 853 -4.84 5.20 47.35
CA GLU A 853 -4.22 5.78 46.16
C GLU A 853 -2.68 5.72 46.21
N SER A 854 -2.10 5.86 47.40
CA SER A 854 -0.65 5.82 47.58
C SER A 854 -0.08 4.40 47.48
N ALA A 855 -0.89 3.38 47.75
CA ALA A 855 -0.54 1.98 47.48
C ALA A 855 -0.57 1.66 45.98
N GLN A 856 -1.39 2.36 45.18
CA GLN A 856 -1.39 2.16 43.72
C GLN A 856 -0.16 2.79 43.08
N ILE A 857 0.11 4.08 43.38
CA ILE A 857 1.28 4.81 42.90
C ILE A 857 1.86 5.66 44.04
N HIS A 858 3.12 5.40 44.38
CA HIS A 858 3.83 6.15 45.42
C HIS A 858 5.02 6.92 44.86
N GLY A 859 5.15 8.19 45.26
CA GLY A 859 6.30 9.04 44.94
C GLY A 859 6.27 9.66 43.54
N GLY A 860 7.17 10.62 43.29
CA GLY A 860 7.17 11.43 42.07
C GLY A 860 5.87 12.24 41.85
N ILE A 861 5.71 12.79 40.64
CA ILE A 861 4.45 13.38 40.17
C ILE A 861 4.13 12.73 38.83
N PRO A 862 3.29 11.67 38.80
CA PRO A 862 2.94 11.01 37.55
C PRO A 862 2.02 11.89 36.71
N VAL A 863 2.05 11.65 35.39
CA VAL A 863 1.02 12.14 34.47
C VAL A 863 0.07 10.99 34.21
N VAL A 864 -1.18 11.12 34.64
CA VAL A 864 -2.21 10.07 34.58
C VAL A 864 -3.40 10.58 33.78
N ASN A 865 -3.75 9.91 32.68
CA ASN A 865 -4.95 10.26 31.91
C ASN A 865 -5.73 8.99 31.57
N TYR A 866 -7.06 9.06 31.60
CA TYR A 866 -7.92 7.93 31.28
C TYR A 866 -7.52 6.66 32.06
N CYS A 867 -7.26 6.79 33.36
CA CYS A 867 -6.84 5.68 34.21
C CYS A 867 -7.87 5.39 35.30
N CYS A 868 -8.02 4.11 35.63
CA CYS A 868 -8.74 3.63 36.79
C CYS A 868 -7.74 3.37 37.93
N ILE A 869 -7.77 4.18 38.99
CA ILE A 869 -6.82 4.10 40.11
C ILE A 869 -7.60 3.99 41.43
N GLN A 870 -7.45 2.88 42.14
CA GLN A 870 -8.15 2.68 43.40
C GLN A 870 -7.84 3.80 44.40
N GLY A 871 -8.90 4.34 45.01
CA GLY A 871 -8.78 5.43 45.98
C GLY A 871 -8.46 6.80 45.37
N TRP A 872 -8.55 6.94 44.04
CA TRP A 872 -8.29 8.19 43.31
C TRP A 872 -8.88 9.43 44.01
N THR A 873 -7.99 10.34 44.42
CA THR A 873 -8.37 11.57 45.13
C THR A 873 -8.43 12.78 44.22
N GLY A 874 -7.99 12.64 42.96
CA GLY A 874 -7.83 13.77 42.03
C GLY A 874 -6.60 14.62 42.30
N THR A 875 -5.65 14.13 43.12
CA THR A 875 -4.48 14.90 43.54
C THR A 875 -3.47 15.13 42.41
N TRP A 876 -3.34 14.20 41.46
CA TRP A 876 -2.51 14.39 40.27
C TRP A 876 -3.32 15.00 39.12
N ALA A 877 -2.73 15.96 38.39
CA ALA A 877 -3.38 16.53 37.21
C ALA A 877 -3.59 15.43 36.13
N GLY A 878 -4.70 15.52 35.40
CA GLY A 878 -5.08 14.50 34.42
C GLY A 878 -6.54 14.59 34.02
N SER A 879 -6.89 14.11 32.83
CA SER A 879 -8.28 14.04 32.33
C SER A 879 -8.87 12.64 32.49
N ALA A 880 -10.17 12.57 32.78
CA ALA A 880 -10.98 11.35 32.71
C ALA A 880 -10.48 10.15 33.53
N ASN A 881 -9.86 10.39 34.70
CA ASN A 881 -9.51 9.32 35.63
C ASN A 881 -10.69 8.96 36.55
N THR A 882 -10.77 7.69 36.96
CA THR A 882 -11.78 7.17 37.89
C THR A 882 -11.13 6.36 39.00
N GLY A 883 -11.82 6.21 40.14
CA GLY A 883 -11.42 5.30 41.23
C GLY A 883 -12.48 4.24 41.55
N SER A 884 -13.46 4.08 40.66
CA SER A 884 -14.49 3.05 40.77
C SER A 884 -13.88 1.66 40.59
N ASP A 885 -14.56 0.64 41.12
CA ASP A 885 -14.16 -0.75 40.93
C ASP A 885 -14.18 -1.11 39.44
N PRO A 886 -13.07 -1.60 38.86
CA PRO A 886 -13.02 -2.03 37.46
C PRO A 886 -13.85 -3.28 37.16
N MET A 887 -14.37 -3.98 38.17
CA MET A 887 -15.22 -5.17 38.00
C MET A 887 -14.51 -6.26 37.18
N PHE A 888 -13.36 -6.73 37.65
CA PHE A 888 -12.67 -7.85 37.02
C PHE A 888 -13.49 -9.15 37.15
N GLU A 889 -13.50 -9.98 36.10
CA GLU A 889 -14.17 -11.30 36.06
C GLU A 889 -13.84 -12.15 37.28
N ARG A 890 -12.54 -12.23 37.59
CA ARG A 890 -12.04 -12.90 38.78
C ARG A 890 -10.94 -12.05 39.40
N ASN A 891 -11.30 -11.29 40.42
CA ASN A 891 -10.31 -10.59 41.22
C ASN A 891 -9.20 -11.56 41.67
N PRO A 892 -7.91 -11.20 41.51
CA PRO A 892 -6.84 -12.00 42.10
C PRO A 892 -7.04 -12.04 43.62
N ASP A 893 -7.06 -13.24 44.20
CA ASP A 893 -7.22 -13.44 45.65
C ASP A 893 -5.87 -13.20 46.34
N ASP A 894 -5.86 -12.43 47.43
CA ASP A 894 -4.64 -12.12 48.19
C ASP A 894 -4.39 -13.06 49.39
N GLY A 895 -5.19 -14.14 49.57
CA GLY A 895 -4.70 -15.31 50.30
C GLY A 895 -5.70 -16.08 51.16
N GLY A 896 -6.50 -16.92 50.51
CA GLY A 896 -7.19 -18.03 51.18
C GLY A 896 -6.31 -19.28 51.43
N ASP A 897 -5.17 -19.43 50.75
CA ASP A 897 -4.45 -20.71 50.61
C ASP A 897 -3.12 -20.81 51.41
N GLY A 898 -2.71 -19.76 52.11
CA GLY A 898 -1.51 -19.75 52.96
C GLY A 898 -0.38 -18.82 52.53
N TRP A 899 -0.56 -17.99 51.50
CA TRP A 899 0.39 -16.97 51.09
C TRP A 899 0.36 -15.66 51.91
N GLY A 900 -0.19 -15.68 53.12
CA GLY A 900 -0.19 -14.54 54.03
C GLY A 900 1.22 -14.06 54.39
N VAL A 901 1.31 -12.78 54.77
CA VAL A 901 2.50 -11.97 55.13
C VAL A 901 3.53 -12.68 56.03
N GLY A 902 3.15 -13.74 56.73
CA GLY A 902 4.01 -14.52 57.63
C GLY A 902 4.88 -15.61 56.99
N ASN A 903 4.60 -16.08 55.77
CA ASN A 903 5.31 -17.23 55.16
C ASN A 903 6.33 -16.84 54.05
N ARG A 904 6.31 -15.58 53.60
CA ARG A 904 7.12 -15.07 52.45
C ARG A 904 8.57 -14.68 52.81
N ALA A 905 9.05 -15.06 54.00
CA ALA A 905 10.39 -14.73 54.48
C ALA A 905 11.47 -15.79 54.14
N ASN A 906 11.08 -16.95 53.59
CA ASN A 906 12.01 -18.02 53.22
C ASN A 906 11.97 -18.29 51.72
N PHE A 907 13.09 -18.01 51.05
CA PHE A 907 13.32 -18.24 49.62
C PHE A 907 12.97 -19.67 49.16
N GLY A 908 13.16 -20.69 50.02
CA GLY A 908 12.85 -22.09 49.71
C GLY A 908 11.35 -22.47 49.74
N ALA A 909 10.46 -21.63 50.29
CA ALA A 909 9.02 -21.85 50.25
C ALA A 909 8.35 -21.24 48.99
N LEU A 910 9.05 -20.34 48.31
CA LEU A 910 8.57 -19.62 47.12
C LEU A 910 8.65 -20.43 45.82
N LEU A 911 9.47 -21.48 45.78
CA LEU A 911 9.67 -22.36 44.62
C LEU A 911 8.77 -23.61 44.65
N SER A 912 8.12 -23.90 45.78
CA SER A 912 7.12 -24.98 45.92
C SER A 912 5.70 -24.54 45.53
N ILE A 913 5.58 -23.61 44.58
CA ILE A 913 4.29 -23.17 44.06
C ILE A 913 3.61 -24.43 43.52
N GLY A 914 2.61 -24.93 44.24
CA GLY A 914 1.66 -25.88 43.68
C GLY A 914 0.98 -25.24 42.48
N SER A 915 0.21 -26.01 41.72
CA SER A 915 -0.55 -25.57 40.55
C SER A 915 -1.65 -24.53 40.84
N ASN A 916 -1.55 -23.73 41.92
CA ASN A 916 -2.58 -22.79 42.32
C ASN A 916 -2.43 -21.47 41.54
N ASP A 917 -3.52 -21.05 40.91
CA ASP A 917 -3.64 -20.18 39.74
C ASP A 917 -4.30 -18.82 40.05
N ASP A 918 -4.33 -18.40 41.31
CA ASP A 918 -5.15 -17.28 41.79
C ASP A 918 -4.63 -15.87 41.44
N PHE A 919 -3.84 -15.75 40.36
CA PHE A 919 -3.38 -14.48 39.80
C PHE A 919 -4.52 -13.65 39.13
N GLY A 920 -5.75 -14.11 39.28
CA GLY A 920 -6.98 -13.50 38.78
C GLY A 920 -7.19 -13.63 37.28
N ASP A 921 -8.38 -13.23 36.86
CA ASP A 921 -8.71 -12.87 35.49
C ASP A 921 -9.04 -11.38 35.47
N LEU A 922 -8.28 -10.60 34.69
CA LEU A 922 -8.42 -9.13 34.66
C LEU A 922 -9.25 -8.64 33.46
N HIS A 923 -9.95 -9.54 32.78
CA HIS A 923 -11.05 -9.16 31.89
C HIS A 923 -12.12 -8.39 32.67
N LEU A 924 -12.76 -7.43 32.01
CA LEU A 924 -13.79 -6.59 32.61
C LEU A 924 -15.15 -7.27 32.46
N LEU A 925 -15.96 -7.24 33.52
CA LEU A 925 -17.36 -7.66 33.46
C LEU A 925 -18.24 -6.57 32.84
N VAL A 926 -19.38 -6.98 32.28
CA VAL A 926 -20.42 -6.07 31.79
C VAL A 926 -20.80 -5.02 32.84
N GLY A 927 -20.95 -3.77 32.40
CA GLY A 927 -21.24 -2.63 33.27
C GLY A 927 -20.02 -2.09 34.04
N SER A 928 -18.82 -2.61 33.79
CA SER A 928 -17.58 -2.03 34.31
C SER A 928 -17.47 -0.54 33.91
N PRO A 929 -17.04 0.33 34.84
CA PRO A 929 -16.79 1.74 34.54
C PRO A 929 -15.54 1.97 33.68
N CYS A 930 -14.80 0.90 33.34
CA CYS A 930 -13.58 0.95 32.53
C CYS A 930 -13.83 0.62 31.06
N ILE A 931 -15.02 0.08 30.71
CA ILE A 931 -15.40 -0.24 29.33
C ILE A 931 -15.68 1.05 28.55
N ASP A 932 -15.12 1.18 27.34
CA ASP A 932 -15.31 2.29 26.39
C ASP A 932 -15.00 3.69 26.97
N THR A 933 -14.13 3.77 27.98
CA THR A 933 -13.83 5.03 28.69
C THR A 933 -12.39 5.51 28.52
N GLY A 934 -11.53 4.71 27.89
CA GLY A 934 -10.20 5.09 27.46
C GLY A 934 -10.18 5.97 26.22
N ASP A 935 -9.00 6.50 25.89
CA ASP A 935 -8.81 7.37 24.73
C ASP A 935 -8.15 6.61 23.56
N PRO A 936 -8.84 6.46 22.42
CA PRO A 936 -8.35 5.71 21.26
C PRO A 936 -7.19 6.41 20.54
N ASN A 937 -6.96 7.71 20.76
CA ASN A 937 -5.85 8.44 20.14
C ASN A 937 -4.48 8.02 20.67
N TYR A 938 -4.44 7.23 21.74
CA TYR A 938 -3.23 6.72 22.36
C TYR A 938 -2.99 5.24 22.10
N VAL A 939 -3.71 4.63 21.16
CA VAL A 939 -3.37 3.33 20.59
C VAL A 939 -2.23 3.54 19.58
N PRO A 940 -1.02 2.99 19.83
CA PRO A 940 0.16 3.19 18.99
C PRO A 940 -0.04 2.95 17.49
N GLU A 941 -0.85 1.97 17.09
CA GLU A 941 -1.05 1.58 15.70
C GLU A 941 -2.53 1.26 15.35
N PRO A 942 -3.01 1.54 14.12
CA PRO A 942 -4.43 1.37 13.75
C PRO A 942 -5.01 -0.05 13.85
N ASN A 943 -4.16 -1.08 13.88
CA ASN A 943 -4.53 -2.49 13.96
C ASN A 943 -3.92 -3.17 15.20
N GLU A 944 -3.58 -2.39 16.22
CA GLU A 944 -3.12 -2.97 17.47
C GLU A 944 -4.22 -3.85 18.07
N THR A 945 -3.80 -4.98 18.61
CA THR A 945 -4.67 -5.89 19.35
C THR A 945 -4.37 -5.81 20.83
N ASP A 946 -5.37 -6.12 21.64
CA ASP A 946 -5.21 -6.31 23.07
C ASP A 946 -4.42 -7.61 23.39
N LEU A 947 -4.35 -7.96 24.67
CA LEU A 947 -3.62 -9.14 25.13
C LEU A 947 -4.24 -10.49 24.66
N ASP A 948 -5.53 -10.50 24.33
CA ASP A 948 -6.26 -11.65 23.78
C ASP A 948 -6.24 -11.70 22.25
N SER A 949 -5.46 -10.81 21.63
CA SER A 949 -5.37 -10.63 20.17
C SER A 949 -6.67 -10.11 19.53
N ASN A 950 -7.57 -9.52 20.32
CA ASN A 950 -8.75 -8.83 19.82
C ASN A 950 -8.41 -7.39 19.37
N PRO A 951 -9.12 -6.81 18.38
CA PRO A 951 -8.88 -5.42 17.97
C PRO A 951 -9.00 -4.46 19.15
N ARG A 952 -8.01 -3.57 19.30
CA ARG A 952 -7.97 -2.66 20.46
C ARG A 952 -9.00 -1.55 20.43
N ILE A 953 -9.55 -1.23 19.27
CA ILE A 953 -10.59 -0.21 19.11
C ILE A 953 -11.85 -0.91 18.63
N ILE A 954 -12.86 -1.02 19.49
CA ILE A 954 -14.21 -1.42 19.12
C ILE A 954 -15.08 -0.17 19.06
N GLY A 955 -15.79 0.01 17.93
CA GLY A 955 -16.61 1.20 17.73
C GLY A 955 -15.76 2.48 17.65
N SER A 956 -15.74 3.29 18.72
CA SER A 956 -15.06 4.59 18.75
C SER A 956 -14.25 4.89 20.00
N ALA A 957 -14.12 3.93 20.93
CA ALA A 957 -13.40 4.09 22.17
C ALA A 957 -12.45 2.91 22.39
N VAL A 958 -11.71 2.95 23.51
CA VAL A 958 -10.95 1.81 24.01
C VAL A 958 -11.26 1.60 25.47
N ASP A 959 -11.07 0.39 25.97
CA ASP A 959 -11.15 0.11 27.38
C ASP A 959 -9.90 0.61 28.12
N MET A 960 -10.06 0.93 29.40
CA MET A 960 -8.89 1.07 30.28
C MET A 960 -8.37 -0.33 30.63
N GLY A 961 -7.06 -0.54 30.62
CA GLY A 961 -6.41 -1.79 30.99
C GLY A 961 -5.82 -2.55 29.82
N ALA A 962 -5.36 -3.78 30.05
CA ALA A 962 -4.67 -4.60 29.04
C ALA A 962 -5.60 -5.32 28.05
N TYR A 963 -6.86 -5.49 28.41
CA TYR A 963 -7.87 -6.20 27.62
C TYR A 963 -8.91 -5.22 27.08
N GLU A 964 -9.52 -5.60 25.96
CA GLU A 964 -10.62 -4.92 25.32
C GLU A 964 -11.86 -5.83 25.37
N PHE A 965 -12.89 -5.40 26.10
CA PHE A 965 -14.12 -6.15 26.29
C PHE A 965 -14.82 -6.41 24.95
N GLN A 966 -15.05 -7.68 24.65
CA GLN A 966 -15.86 -8.11 23.52
C GLN A 966 -17.22 -8.56 24.04
N ASN A 967 -18.31 -7.98 23.52
CA ASN A 967 -19.66 -8.49 23.79
C ASN A 967 -20.02 -9.53 22.73
N THR A 968 -20.34 -10.74 23.15
CA THR A 968 -20.91 -11.81 22.34
C THR A 968 -22.43 -11.72 22.42
N ARG A 969 -23.10 -11.61 21.28
CA ARG A 969 -24.57 -11.55 21.24
C ARG A 969 -25.19 -12.79 21.92
N PRO A 970 -26.21 -12.63 22.78
CA PRO A 970 -26.86 -13.75 23.45
C PRO A 970 -27.72 -14.56 22.49
N VAL A 971 -28.02 -15.81 22.86
CA VAL A 971 -28.85 -16.73 22.06
C VAL A 971 -30.18 -16.96 22.75
N ALA A 972 -31.27 -16.61 22.07
CA ALA A 972 -32.62 -17.00 22.48
C ALA A 972 -32.89 -18.45 22.07
N GLU A 973 -33.29 -19.28 23.01
CA GLU A 973 -33.77 -20.63 22.76
C GLU A 973 -35.19 -20.76 23.31
N THR A 974 -36.16 -20.88 22.40
CA THR A 974 -37.50 -21.26 22.79
C THR A 974 -37.57 -22.78 22.94
N GLY A 975 -38.28 -23.23 23.96
CA GLY A 975 -38.54 -24.65 24.18
C GLY A 975 -39.30 -25.29 23.03
N ALA A 976 -39.52 -26.61 23.12
CA ALA A 976 -40.20 -27.34 22.05
C ALA A 976 -41.64 -26.85 21.80
N ASP A 977 -42.10 -27.01 20.56
CA ASP A 977 -43.49 -26.80 20.15
C ASP A 977 -44.46 -27.51 21.10
N GLN A 978 -45.57 -26.84 21.42
CA GLN A 978 -46.57 -27.35 22.36
C GLN A 978 -47.91 -27.59 21.67
N VAL A 979 -48.63 -28.60 22.16
CA VAL A 979 -50.03 -28.85 21.79
C VAL A 979 -50.88 -28.66 23.03
N VAL A 980 -51.85 -27.76 22.98
CA VAL A 980 -52.68 -27.38 24.14
C VAL A 980 -54.17 -27.45 23.82
N GLU A 981 -54.96 -27.74 24.85
CA GLU A 981 -56.43 -27.79 24.80
C GLU A 981 -57.02 -26.40 24.50
N CYS A 982 -57.98 -26.33 23.58
CA CYS A 982 -58.73 -25.11 23.31
C CYS A 982 -59.74 -24.80 24.43
N ALA A 983 -60.09 -23.51 24.57
CA ALA A 983 -61.08 -23.07 25.56
C ALA A 983 -62.10 -22.06 24.99
N CYS A 984 -62.16 -21.93 23.66
CA CYS A 984 -62.83 -20.83 22.96
C CYS A 984 -64.36 -20.74 23.14
N ASN A 985 -65.05 -21.82 23.53
CA ASN A 985 -66.50 -21.80 23.81
C ASN A 985 -66.83 -21.76 25.31
N THR A 986 -65.85 -21.49 26.17
CA THR A 986 -66.01 -21.48 27.62
C THR A 986 -65.75 -20.10 28.24
N THR A 987 -65.96 -19.97 29.56
CA THR A 987 -65.48 -18.81 30.33
C THR A 987 -64.02 -18.94 30.77
N GLU A 988 -63.37 -20.07 30.46
CA GLU A 988 -61.95 -20.29 30.75
C GLU A 988 -61.10 -19.88 29.55
N GLU A 989 -59.88 -19.39 29.80
CA GLU A 989 -58.98 -18.91 28.76
C GLU A 989 -57.85 -19.93 28.49
N THR A 990 -57.38 -20.04 27.24
CA THR A 990 -56.25 -20.93 26.89
C THR A 990 -54.93 -20.34 27.39
N LYS A 991 -54.37 -20.98 28.42
CA LYS A 991 -53.09 -20.60 29.03
C LYS A 991 -51.96 -21.51 28.59
N VAL A 992 -50.81 -20.91 28.29
CA VAL A 992 -49.61 -21.60 27.84
C VAL A 992 -48.44 -21.17 28.71
N THR A 993 -47.67 -22.12 29.22
CA THR A 993 -46.40 -21.84 29.88
C THR A 993 -45.29 -21.93 28.85
N LEU A 994 -44.60 -20.81 28.62
CA LEU A 994 -43.45 -20.74 27.72
C LEU A 994 -42.19 -21.14 28.48
N ASP A 995 -41.18 -21.61 27.76
CA ASP A 995 -39.89 -22.01 28.33
C ASP A 995 -38.77 -21.45 27.47
N GLY A 996 -38.11 -20.41 27.96
CA GLY A 996 -36.90 -19.83 27.41
C GLY A 996 -35.68 -20.11 28.29
N SER A 997 -35.77 -21.05 29.24
CA SER A 997 -34.67 -21.32 30.18
C SER A 997 -33.43 -21.93 29.53
N GLY A 998 -33.54 -22.37 28.28
CA GLY A 998 -32.42 -22.79 27.44
C GLY A 998 -31.63 -21.62 26.82
N SER A 999 -32.16 -20.40 26.86
CA SER A 999 -31.43 -19.23 26.37
C SER A 999 -30.17 -19.02 27.18
N TYR A 1000 -29.08 -18.67 26.51
CA TYR A 1000 -27.79 -18.51 27.13
C TYR A 1000 -27.03 -17.35 26.49
N ASP A 1001 -26.12 -16.81 27.27
CA ASP A 1001 -25.13 -15.86 26.81
C ASP A 1001 -23.74 -16.54 26.89
N ALA A 1002 -22.89 -16.29 25.90
CA ALA A 1002 -21.58 -16.94 25.83
C ALA A 1002 -20.60 -16.33 26.84
N ASP A 1003 -20.78 -15.06 27.19
CA ASP A 1003 -19.96 -14.31 28.14
C ASP A 1003 -20.46 -14.51 29.59
N GLY A 1004 -21.62 -15.16 29.74
CA GLY A 1004 -22.20 -15.48 31.04
C GLY A 1004 -23.06 -14.36 31.62
N ASP A 1005 -23.46 -13.40 30.79
CA ASP A 1005 -24.22 -12.23 31.20
C ASP A 1005 -25.66 -12.56 31.62
N THR A 1006 -26.21 -11.69 32.47
CA THR A 1006 -27.58 -11.88 32.98
C THR A 1006 -28.60 -11.49 31.93
N LEU A 1007 -29.38 -12.46 31.46
CA LEU A 1007 -30.39 -12.24 30.43
C LEU A 1007 -31.69 -11.62 30.94
N THR A 1008 -32.22 -10.68 30.15
CA THR A 1008 -33.61 -10.23 30.18
C THR A 1008 -34.39 -10.86 29.02
N TYR A 1009 -35.70 -11.03 29.18
CA TYR A 1009 -36.53 -11.84 28.26
C TYR A 1009 -37.72 -11.03 27.77
N SER A 1010 -37.86 -10.94 26.45
CA SER A 1010 -38.95 -10.27 25.76
C SER A 1010 -39.72 -11.27 24.89
N TRP A 1011 -40.93 -11.60 25.33
CA TRP A 1011 -41.82 -12.50 24.61
C TRP A 1011 -42.89 -11.71 23.84
N THR A 1012 -43.06 -12.01 22.57
CA THR A 1012 -44.05 -11.38 21.68
C THR A 1012 -44.93 -12.43 21.01
N GLY A 1013 -46.21 -12.11 20.84
CA GLY A 1013 -47.21 -13.04 20.33
C GLY A 1013 -48.64 -12.49 20.51
N PRO A 1014 -49.65 -13.21 20.01
CA PRO A 1014 -51.06 -12.82 20.13
C PRO A 1014 -51.60 -13.09 21.54
N PHE A 1015 -51.16 -12.28 22.50
CA PHE A 1015 -51.51 -12.39 23.92
C PHE A 1015 -52.57 -11.37 24.32
N ILE A 1016 -53.49 -11.75 25.22
CA ILE A 1016 -54.47 -10.79 25.80
C ILE A 1016 -53.75 -9.66 26.55
N GLU A 1017 -52.66 -9.99 27.24
CA GLU A 1017 -51.79 -9.04 27.94
C GLU A 1017 -50.33 -9.41 27.69
N SER A 1018 -49.45 -8.41 27.64
CA SER A 1018 -48.01 -8.64 27.52
C SER A 1018 -47.49 -9.44 28.73
N PRO A 1019 -46.72 -10.52 28.52
CA PRO A 1019 -46.20 -11.32 29.62
C PRO A 1019 -45.31 -10.50 30.56
N ALA A 1020 -45.34 -10.84 31.84
CA ALA A 1020 -44.28 -10.44 32.75
C ALA A 1020 -42.95 -11.04 32.25
N GLY A 1021 -41.91 -10.21 32.11
CA GLY A 1021 -40.60 -10.67 31.66
C GLY A 1021 -40.04 -11.82 32.51
N GLY A 1022 -39.26 -12.70 31.88
CA GLY A 1022 -38.63 -13.85 32.52
C GLY A 1022 -38.52 -15.06 31.59
N ALA A 1023 -37.77 -16.08 32.03
CA ALA A 1023 -37.51 -17.27 31.24
C ALA A 1023 -38.75 -18.15 31.04
N THR A 1024 -39.65 -18.26 32.04
CA THR A 1024 -40.79 -19.19 31.99
C THR A 1024 -42.14 -18.52 32.30
N PRO A 1025 -42.59 -17.53 31.51
CA PRO A 1025 -43.86 -16.87 31.75
C PRO A 1025 -45.04 -17.78 31.37
N THR A 1026 -46.18 -17.57 32.03
CA THR A 1026 -47.46 -18.14 31.58
C THR A 1026 -48.28 -17.04 30.91
N VAL A 1027 -48.66 -17.26 29.65
CA VAL A 1027 -49.42 -16.32 28.81
C VAL A 1027 -50.82 -16.83 28.54
N THR A 1028 -51.74 -15.92 28.26
CA THR A 1028 -53.08 -16.22 27.74
C THR A 1028 -53.18 -15.79 26.27
N LEU A 1029 -53.58 -16.70 25.39
CA LEU A 1029 -53.77 -16.42 23.95
C LEU A 1029 -55.07 -15.64 23.69
N GLU A 1030 -55.06 -14.68 22.75
CA GLU A 1030 -56.21 -13.79 22.48
C GLU A 1030 -57.52 -14.50 22.09
N ASP A 1031 -57.45 -15.55 21.26
CA ASP A 1031 -58.65 -16.23 20.76
C ASP A 1031 -58.84 -17.64 21.35
N GLY A 1032 -57.77 -18.30 21.84
CA GLY A 1032 -57.81 -19.66 22.41
C GLY A 1032 -58.52 -20.73 21.55
N CYS A 1033 -58.71 -20.45 20.27
CA CYS A 1033 -59.41 -21.28 19.30
C CYS A 1033 -58.43 -22.26 18.65
N PRO A 1034 -58.92 -23.39 18.10
CA PRO A 1034 -58.08 -24.29 17.32
C PRO A 1034 -57.30 -23.56 16.22
N GLY A 1035 -55.98 -23.71 16.21
CA GLY A 1035 -55.09 -22.96 15.33
C GLY A 1035 -53.62 -23.00 15.75
N ASP A 1036 -52.76 -22.54 14.84
CA ASP A 1036 -51.32 -22.41 15.06
C ASP A 1036 -50.98 -20.99 15.49
N TYR A 1037 -50.35 -20.85 16.65
CA TYR A 1037 -49.92 -19.59 17.23
C TYR A 1037 -48.39 -19.55 17.27
N VAL A 1038 -47.78 -18.53 16.67
CA VAL A 1038 -46.33 -18.32 16.69
C VAL A 1038 -46.01 -17.32 17.79
N ILE A 1039 -45.07 -17.71 18.66
CA ILE A 1039 -44.59 -16.88 19.76
C ILE A 1039 -43.09 -16.71 19.58
N THR A 1040 -42.63 -15.47 19.69
CA THR A 1040 -41.23 -15.11 19.47
C THR A 1040 -40.59 -14.67 20.79
N LEU A 1041 -39.38 -15.17 21.06
CA LEU A 1041 -38.50 -14.75 22.14
C LEU A 1041 -37.31 -13.97 21.60
N VAL A 1042 -37.03 -12.83 22.22
CA VAL A 1042 -35.73 -12.14 22.15
C VAL A 1042 -35.19 -12.04 23.57
N VAL A 1043 -33.93 -12.39 23.78
CA VAL A 1043 -33.22 -12.14 25.04
C VAL A 1043 -32.19 -11.03 24.88
N ASN A 1044 -31.90 -10.30 25.95
CA ASN A 1044 -30.93 -9.19 25.94
C ASN A 1044 -30.03 -9.29 27.17
N ASP A 1045 -28.73 -9.18 26.96
CA ASP A 1045 -27.65 -9.28 27.97
C ASP A 1045 -27.37 -7.96 28.74
N GLY A 1046 -28.04 -6.87 28.35
CA GLY A 1046 -27.82 -5.51 28.83
C GLY A 1046 -27.13 -4.60 27.82
N MET A 1047 -26.57 -5.17 26.76
CA MET A 1047 -25.81 -4.49 25.69
C MET A 1047 -26.45 -4.70 24.31
N GLU A 1048 -26.82 -5.93 23.98
CA GLU A 1048 -27.36 -6.30 22.67
C GLU A 1048 -28.53 -7.31 22.76
N ASP A 1049 -29.46 -7.21 21.80
CA ASP A 1049 -30.56 -8.16 21.61
C ASP A 1049 -30.10 -9.41 20.85
N SER A 1050 -30.60 -10.58 21.25
CA SER A 1050 -30.44 -11.82 20.50
C SER A 1050 -31.14 -11.75 19.14
N GLU A 1051 -30.75 -12.65 18.23
CA GLU A 1051 -31.65 -12.99 17.13
C GLU A 1051 -32.96 -13.58 17.69
N PRO A 1052 -34.13 -13.28 17.08
CA PRO A 1052 -35.39 -13.82 17.55
C PRO A 1052 -35.48 -15.33 17.34
N ASN A 1053 -36.04 -16.04 18.31
CA ASN A 1053 -36.33 -17.47 18.24
C ASN A 1053 -37.83 -17.71 18.40
N GLU A 1054 -38.40 -18.65 17.65
CA GLU A 1054 -39.86 -18.86 17.59
C GLU A 1054 -40.27 -20.25 18.08
N VAL A 1055 -41.33 -20.31 18.89
CA VAL A 1055 -42.02 -21.54 19.27
C VAL A 1055 -43.44 -21.55 18.71
N LYS A 1056 -43.87 -22.71 18.21
CA LYS A 1056 -45.23 -22.91 17.73
C LYS A 1056 -46.10 -23.55 18.81
N ILE A 1057 -47.24 -22.91 19.09
CA ILE A 1057 -48.28 -23.47 19.94
C ILE A 1057 -49.45 -23.89 19.05
N THR A 1058 -49.71 -25.19 19.01
CA THR A 1058 -50.86 -25.77 18.30
C THR A 1058 -52.01 -25.93 19.29
N VAL A 1059 -53.03 -25.10 19.15
CA VAL A 1059 -54.25 -25.22 19.93
C VAL A 1059 -55.19 -26.17 19.18
N VAL A 1060 -55.67 -27.21 19.86
CA VAL A 1060 -56.57 -28.23 19.30
C VAL A 1060 -57.42 -28.84 20.41
N ASP A 1061 -58.58 -29.35 20.05
CA ASP A 1061 -59.46 -30.08 20.98
C ASP A 1061 -58.95 -31.51 21.18
N ILE A 1062 -58.52 -31.81 22.40
CA ILE A 1062 -58.02 -33.12 22.82
C ILE A 1062 -58.86 -33.72 23.94
N THR A 1063 -59.96 -33.10 24.35
CA THR A 1063 -60.81 -33.60 25.43
C THR A 1063 -62.17 -34.06 24.92
N PRO A 1064 -62.67 -35.24 25.35
CA PRO A 1064 -64.01 -35.68 25.01
C PRO A 1064 -65.11 -34.79 25.60
N PRO A 1065 -66.29 -34.69 24.94
CA PRO A 1065 -67.41 -33.91 25.43
C PRO A 1065 -67.93 -34.44 26.76
N GLU A 1066 -68.23 -33.53 27.70
CA GLU A 1066 -68.86 -33.86 28.97
C GLU A 1066 -70.32 -34.24 28.74
N PHE A 1067 -70.60 -35.54 28.82
CA PHE A 1067 -71.91 -36.11 28.51
C PHE A 1067 -72.65 -36.56 29.78
N THR A 1068 -73.87 -36.06 30.00
CA THR A 1068 -74.79 -36.62 31.01
C THR A 1068 -76.03 -37.21 30.35
N LEU A 1069 -76.43 -38.41 30.76
CA LEU A 1069 -77.59 -39.12 30.22
C LEU A 1069 -78.60 -39.43 31.33
N ALA A 1070 -79.85 -39.05 31.11
CA ALA A 1070 -81.00 -39.45 31.92
C ALA A 1070 -82.08 -40.07 31.04
N ILE A 1071 -82.91 -40.94 31.62
CA ILE A 1071 -84.01 -41.60 30.91
C ILE A 1071 -85.29 -41.59 31.74
N SER A 1072 -86.45 -41.55 31.08
CA SER A 1072 -87.75 -41.59 31.73
C SER A 1072 -88.76 -42.44 30.96
N PRO A 1073 -89.54 -43.31 31.61
CA PRO A 1073 -89.48 -43.65 33.04
C PRO A 1073 -88.29 -44.56 33.38
N THR A 1074 -87.70 -44.37 34.57
CA THR A 1074 -86.62 -45.26 35.09
C THR A 1074 -87.15 -46.56 35.70
N VAL A 1075 -88.47 -46.64 35.94
CA VAL A 1075 -89.12 -47.81 36.54
C VAL A 1075 -90.42 -48.13 35.80
N LEU A 1076 -90.61 -49.41 35.43
CA LEU A 1076 -91.83 -49.92 34.83
C LEU A 1076 -92.62 -50.78 35.83
N TRP A 1077 -93.85 -50.37 36.14
CA TRP A 1077 -94.78 -51.09 37.02
C TRP A 1077 -96.25 -50.78 36.69
N PRO A 1078 -97.19 -51.74 36.78
CA PRO A 1078 -96.95 -53.17 37.02
C PRO A 1078 -96.34 -53.88 35.81
N PRO A 1079 -95.66 -55.03 35.98
CA PRO A 1079 -95.11 -55.83 34.88
C PRO A 1079 -96.25 -56.47 34.08
N ASN A 1080 -96.85 -55.68 33.20
CA ASN A 1080 -98.09 -55.93 32.49
C ASN A 1080 -97.86 -56.33 31.02
N LYS A 1081 -96.59 -56.55 30.62
CA LYS A 1081 -96.15 -56.97 29.29
C LYS A 1081 -96.38 -55.96 28.16
N LYS A 1082 -96.76 -54.72 28.48
CA LYS A 1082 -96.90 -53.64 27.50
C LYS A 1082 -95.53 -53.06 27.14
N MET A 1083 -95.37 -52.65 25.89
CA MET A 1083 -94.25 -51.82 25.46
C MET A 1083 -94.43 -50.42 26.07
N VAL A 1084 -93.37 -49.91 26.69
CA VAL A 1084 -93.35 -48.58 27.28
C VAL A 1084 -92.26 -47.77 26.58
N LYS A 1085 -92.64 -46.60 26.07
CA LYS A 1085 -91.70 -45.64 25.49
C LYS A 1085 -90.74 -45.16 26.57
N ILE A 1086 -89.46 -45.20 26.28
CA ILE A 1086 -88.39 -44.63 27.09
C ILE A 1086 -87.89 -43.38 26.38
N THR A 1087 -87.94 -42.25 27.07
CA THR A 1087 -87.45 -40.97 26.56
C THR A 1087 -86.08 -40.69 27.19
N PRO A 1088 -85.00 -40.71 26.41
CA PRO A 1088 -83.70 -40.21 26.85
C PRO A 1088 -83.66 -38.67 26.80
N THR A 1089 -82.93 -38.08 27.72
CA THR A 1089 -82.60 -36.65 27.79
C THR A 1089 -81.13 -36.51 28.19
N TRP A 1090 -80.41 -35.57 27.62
CA TRP A 1090 -78.99 -35.38 27.91
C TRP A 1090 -78.57 -33.91 27.97
N THR A 1091 -77.42 -33.67 28.59
CA THR A 1091 -76.65 -32.42 28.46
C THR A 1091 -75.27 -32.74 27.90
N LEU A 1092 -74.78 -31.87 27.02
CA LEU A 1092 -73.45 -31.91 26.43
C LEU A 1092 -72.79 -30.56 26.70
N ILE A 1093 -71.55 -30.60 27.17
CA ILE A 1093 -70.67 -29.43 27.27
C ILE A 1093 -69.35 -29.87 26.69
N ASP A 1094 -68.81 -29.08 25.79
CA ASP A 1094 -67.50 -29.30 25.20
C ASP A 1094 -66.81 -27.95 25.01
N ASN A 1095 -65.48 -27.93 25.15
CA ASN A 1095 -64.71 -26.69 25.18
C ASN A 1095 -64.62 -26.03 23.80
N CYS A 1096 -64.75 -26.82 22.73
CA CYS A 1096 -64.37 -26.43 21.38
C CYS A 1096 -65.44 -26.79 20.33
N ASP A 1097 -66.35 -27.70 20.65
CA ASP A 1097 -67.54 -28.03 19.88
C ASP A 1097 -68.83 -27.61 20.61
N ALA A 1098 -69.55 -26.63 20.06
CA ALA A 1098 -70.82 -26.19 20.65
C ALA A 1098 -71.96 -27.21 20.50
N THR A 1099 -71.81 -28.23 19.64
CA THR A 1099 -72.85 -29.19 19.27
C THR A 1099 -72.35 -30.64 19.06
N PRO A 1100 -71.80 -31.33 20.08
CA PRO A 1100 -71.35 -32.71 19.92
C PRO A 1100 -72.46 -33.65 19.42
N GLU A 1101 -72.13 -34.56 18.51
CA GLU A 1101 -73.07 -35.51 17.91
C GLU A 1101 -73.41 -36.66 18.89
N VAL A 1102 -74.70 -36.89 19.15
CA VAL A 1102 -75.16 -37.97 20.04
C VAL A 1102 -75.84 -39.09 19.26
N SER A 1103 -75.36 -40.33 19.46
CA SER A 1103 -75.89 -41.53 18.81
C SER A 1103 -76.19 -42.65 19.82
N LEU A 1104 -77.22 -43.46 19.54
CA LEU A 1104 -77.56 -44.64 20.35
C LEU A 1104 -76.58 -45.78 20.04
N VAL A 1105 -75.85 -46.25 21.06
CA VAL A 1105 -74.86 -47.33 20.91
C VAL A 1105 -75.51 -48.69 21.09
N SER A 1106 -76.22 -48.90 22.21
CA SER A 1106 -76.82 -50.20 22.52
C SER A 1106 -78.00 -50.12 23.47
N ILE A 1107 -78.84 -51.15 23.41
CA ILE A 1107 -79.82 -51.45 24.45
C ILE A 1107 -79.67 -52.92 24.80
N SER A 1108 -79.35 -53.19 26.06
CA SER A 1108 -79.20 -54.54 26.58
C SER A 1108 -80.17 -54.80 27.73
N MET A 1109 -80.36 -56.06 28.06
CA MET A 1109 -81.15 -56.46 29.23
C MET A 1109 -80.44 -57.56 30.00
N ASN A 1110 -80.62 -57.58 31.33
CA ASN A 1110 -79.96 -58.53 32.23
C ASN A 1110 -80.55 -59.96 32.21
N GLU A 1111 -81.59 -60.21 31.41
CA GLU A 1111 -82.25 -61.51 31.26
C GLU A 1111 -82.42 -61.87 29.78
N SER A 1112 -82.32 -63.15 29.41
CA SER A 1112 -82.54 -63.59 28.02
C SER A 1112 -84.02 -63.60 27.63
N ASP A 1113 -84.33 -63.27 26.37
CA ASP A 1113 -85.70 -63.18 25.79
C ASP A 1113 -86.45 -64.54 25.77
N THR A 1114 -85.76 -65.67 25.94
CA THR A 1114 -86.30 -67.01 25.66
C THR A 1114 -87.15 -67.65 26.76
N ARG A 1115 -87.39 -66.98 27.90
CA ARG A 1115 -88.18 -67.52 29.03
C ARG A 1115 -89.43 -66.70 29.42
N GLY A 1116 -89.79 -65.69 28.61
CA GLY A 1116 -91.11 -65.06 28.60
C GLY A 1116 -92.10 -65.86 27.76
N ASN A 1117 -93.40 -65.65 27.90
CA ASN A 1117 -94.49 -66.48 27.36
C ASN A 1117 -94.72 -66.43 25.82
N GLY A 1118 -93.67 -66.26 25.01
CA GLY A 1118 -93.73 -66.45 23.55
C GLY A 1118 -94.00 -65.22 22.69
N ASN A 1119 -93.62 -64.01 23.09
CA ASN A 1119 -93.47 -62.87 22.17
C ASN A 1119 -91.98 -62.62 21.93
N ALA A 1120 -91.56 -62.59 20.66
CA ALA A 1120 -90.27 -62.04 20.28
C ALA A 1120 -90.34 -60.50 20.38
N ASP A 1121 -89.24 -59.86 20.78
CA ASP A 1121 -89.03 -58.40 20.78
C ASP A 1121 -89.46 -57.67 22.07
N ASP A 1122 -88.69 -57.89 23.13
CA ASP A 1122 -88.79 -57.14 24.40
C ASP A 1122 -88.13 -55.73 24.34
N ILE A 1123 -87.38 -55.45 23.28
CA ILE A 1123 -86.79 -54.14 22.96
C ILE A 1123 -87.19 -53.81 21.52
N GLN A 1124 -87.77 -52.62 21.31
CA GLN A 1124 -88.11 -52.12 19.98
C GLN A 1124 -87.61 -50.69 19.82
N ILE A 1125 -87.04 -50.39 18.66
CA ILE A 1125 -86.65 -49.04 18.25
C ILE A 1125 -87.46 -48.76 16.99
N SER A 1126 -88.27 -47.69 17.00
CA SER A 1126 -89.01 -47.28 15.80
C SER A 1126 -88.12 -46.49 14.84
N ASP A 1127 -88.59 -46.33 13.60
CA ASP A 1127 -87.89 -45.59 12.53
C ASP A 1127 -87.55 -44.13 12.92
N ASP A 1128 -88.28 -43.56 13.89
CA ASP A 1128 -88.03 -42.22 14.44
C ASP A 1128 -87.02 -42.20 15.61
N GLY A 1129 -86.35 -43.32 15.91
CA GLY A 1129 -85.39 -43.47 17.00
C GLY A 1129 -86.02 -43.61 18.39
N SER A 1130 -87.35 -43.63 18.53
CA SER A 1130 -87.99 -43.82 19.83
C SER A 1130 -87.77 -45.23 20.38
N ILE A 1131 -87.27 -45.31 21.60
CA ILE A 1131 -87.00 -46.57 22.30
C ILE A 1131 -88.26 -47.03 23.03
N TYR A 1132 -88.62 -48.30 22.85
CA TYR A 1132 -89.66 -48.96 23.63
C TYR A 1132 -89.10 -50.24 24.25
N VAL A 1133 -89.32 -50.41 25.55
CA VAL A 1133 -88.96 -51.65 26.24
C VAL A 1133 -90.19 -52.26 26.90
N ARG A 1134 -90.25 -53.59 26.97
CA ARG A 1134 -91.41 -54.28 27.52
C ARG A 1134 -91.39 -54.21 29.04
N ALA A 1135 -92.50 -53.81 29.66
CA ALA A 1135 -92.76 -53.95 31.08
C ALA A 1135 -93.04 -55.42 31.45
N GLU A 1136 -92.10 -56.32 31.17
CA GLU A 1136 -92.11 -57.75 31.47
C GLU A 1136 -90.82 -58.15 32.21
N ARG A 1137 -90.85 -59.26 32.94
CA ARG A 1137 -89.69 -59.82 33.67
C ARG A 1137 -89.91 -61.30 34.00
N ASN A 1138 -88.82 -62.02 34.29
CA ASN A 1138 -88.88 -63.38 34.83
C ASN A 1138 -89.22 -63.40 36.34
N ARG A 1139 -89.62 -64.57 36.88
CA ARG A 1139 -90.19 -64.67 38.24
C ARG A 1139 -89.17 -64.40 39.38
N SER A 1140 -87.87 -64.55 39.14
CA SER A 1140 -86.84 -64.54 40.18
C SER A 1140 -86.37 -63.13 40.58
N ASP A 1141 -86.12 -62.20 39.64
CA ASP A 1141 -85.50 -60.89 39.92
C ASP A 1141 -86.15 -59.70 39.17
N ASP A 1142 -85.65 -58.47 39.38
CA ASP A 1142 -86.01 -57.28 38.61
C ASP A 1142 -85.35 -57.35 37.21
N ARG A 1143 -86.11 -57.04 36.14
CA ARG A 1143 -85.51 -56.91 34.80
C ARG A 1143 -84.97 -55.50 34.63
N ILE A 1144 -83.74 -55.37 34.15
CA ILE A 1144 -83.06 -54.10 33.93
C ILE A 1144 -82.72 -54.01 32.45
N TYR A 1145 -83.23 -52.98 31.79
CA TYR A 1145 -82.75 -52.55 30.47
C TYR A 1145 -81.66 -51.50 30.67
N THR A 1146 -80.50 -51.69 30.06
CA THR A 1146 -79.40 -50.70 30.04
C THR A 1146 -79.34 -50.09 28.65
N ILE A 1147 -79.52 -48.78 28.56
CA ILE A 1147 -79.50 -48.00 27.32
C ILE A 1147 -78.22 -47.16 27.32
N THR A 1148 -77.39 -47.30 26.28
CA THR A 1148 -76.10 -46.64 26.14
C THR A 1148 -76.12 -45.69 24.95
N TYR A 1149 -75.73 -44.44 25.17
CA TYR A 1149 -75.51 -43.43 24.14
C TYR A 1149 -74.04 -43.02 24.11
N ARG A 1150 -73.59 -42.50 22.97
CA ARG A 1150 -72.27 -41.92 22.74
C ARG A 1150 -72.40 -40.49 22.25
N ALA A 1151 -71.60 -39.60 22.80
CA ALA A 1151 -71.34 -38.26 22.27
C ALA A 1151 -69.96 -38.25 21.59
N VAL A 1152 -69.86 -37.63 20.41
CA VAL A 1152 -68.60 -37.45 19.65
C VAL A 1152 -68.53 -35.98 19.24
N ASP A 1153 -67.41 -35.32 19.48
CA ASP A 1153 -67.17 -33.96 18.98
C ASP A 1153 -66.67 -33.94 17.51
N ASP A 1154 -66.57 -32.74 16.93
CA ASP A 1154 -66.04 -32.51 15.58
C ASP A 1154 -64.56 -32.92 15.38
N TYR A 1155 -63.80 -33.11 16.46
CA TYR A 1155 -62.39 -33.55 16.45
C TYR A 1155 -62.22 -35.06 16.68
N GLY A 1156 -63.33 -35.77 16.91
CA GLY A 1156 -63.41 -37.21 17.04
C GLY A 1156 -63.18 -37.74 18.46
N ASN A 1157 -63.12 -36.87 19.49
CA ASN A 1157 -63.09 -37.37 20.87
C ASN A 1157 -64.50 -37.82 21.28
N GLU A 1158 -64.60 -38.94 22.03
CA GLU A 1158 -65.89 -39.59 22.32
C GLU A 1158 -66.10 -39.94 23.79
N THR A 1159 -67.33 -39.77 24.28
CA THR A 1159 -67.77 -40.20 25.62
C THR A 1159 -69.06 -41.03 25.53
N GLU A 1160 -69.09 -42.20 26.18
CA GLU A 1160 -70.30 -43.00 26.32
C GLU A 1160 -70.94 -42.85 27.72
N LYS A 1161 -72.28 -42.81 27.79
CA LYS A 1161 -73.05 -42.91 29.03
C LYS A 1161 -74.17 -43.91 28.90
N SER A 1162 -74.43 -44.61 30.00
CA SER A 1162 -75.51 -45.59 30.10
C SER A 1162 -76.49 -45.22 31.21
N ALA A 1163 -77.77 -45.49 30.98
CA ALA A 1163 -78.84 -45.34 31.96
C ALA A 1163 -79.73 -46.59 31.98
N THR A 1164 -80.38 -46.86 33.12
CA THR A 1164 -81.12 -48.12 33.31
C THR A 1164 -82.61 -47.94 33.58
N VAL A 1165 -83.44 -48.76 32.92
CA VAL A 1165 -84.88 -48.87 33.16
C VAL A 1165 -85.15 -50.19 33.88
N THR A 1166 -85.73 -50.13 35.08
CA THR A 1166 -86.00 -51.31 35.90
C THR A 1166 -87.48 -51.70 35.88
N VAL A 1167 -87.80 -52.91 35.45
CA VAL A 1167 -89.11 -53.54 35.65
C VAL A 1167 -89.13 -54.22 37.03
N ARG A 1168 -89.80 -53.60 38.00
CA ARG A 1168 -89.76 -54.02 39.42
C ARG A 1168 -90.56 -55.29 39.70
N ARG A 1169 -90.10 -56.09 40.66
CA ARG A 1169 -90.89 -57.17 41.26
C ARG A 1169 -91.99 -56.66 42.16
N LYS A 1170 -93.09 -57.43 42.22
CA LYS A 1170 -94.15 -57.22 43.20
C LYS A 1170 -93.57 -57.49 44.59
N LYS A 1171 -93.31 -56.45 45.40
CA LYS A 1171 -93.07 -56.62 46.83
C LYS A 1171 -94.36 -57.22 47.43
N ARG A 1172 -94.24 -58.37 48.09
CA ARG A 1172 -95.35 -58.98 48.83
C ARG A 1172 -95.60 -58.20 50.10
#